data_AF-A0A9D1F583-F1
#
_entry.id   AF-A0A9D1F583-F1
#
_cell.length_a   1.000
_cell.length_b   1.000
_cell.length_c   1.000
_cell.angle_alpha   90.00
_cell.angle_beta   90.00
_cell.angle_gamma   90.00
#
_symmetry.space_group_name_H-M   'P 1'
#
loop_
_entity.id
_entity.type
_entity.pdbx_description
1 polymer ?
#
loop_
_entity_poly.entity_id
_entity_poly.type
_entity_poly.pdbx_seq_one_letter_code
_entity_poly.pdbx_strand_id
1 'polypeptide(L)'
;MELSELTAYAEEKFHMKEQHKWADLPGCSVLADTHTGKWVALLMRQWDFDTGTEIQRCDIKCGQETLSEIKEPYLSLPFRMKDRKWIGVCFDNRTDPKIIFRLFDQAVYSCQDRGYTIVLDDRPTATSTVYADTPLPSERAGVSYANTDLPVSGPNKGIQIFGPNRGVPERIRQMLSLYRPGGSSFKEKCRIFYRQAKLMEDYEDDLKWTGEYSRYFPTYHDLNIRQLRGYFSWRAHVRKGEFLPIPLSLAYMYLYELLNGIGTASPEDGLKKMKAFETGFLDAGLGDPVMRKNLRRWMLEFGVIHHIDAALIREYADPEIMERDRALWVLKNPEECEDEAVFAALCTFAGKKLEQSPLAGMEDGTGKHLFVRVWRHILGTYDQQGMDFFTACFGGPRAFPWYPMANAIYWQPQVHPDDEYMLDECRSYTCRNGVWKEVRYDKLYFDTNKLRAFLHETERRLRKYLKTGHYLRQNPAEAWAGEYVEAVIKAWEQEKLKAMQPKITINLSDLDQIRQDARFTRDSLLTEDEMDAAGENFPDKEADPVEILPKGWEPVEERPLEPAAAAVPEALSDFMDPVYMKLLLALLQGDSGKAYIKEHHLMPSVAADAINEALFDEIGDNVLECDGENITVLEDYRDDIMQMLGGKNT
;
A
#
# COMPACT_ATOMS: atom_id res chain seq x y z
N MET A 1 32.64 -11.81 -1.27
CA MET A 1 32.12 -12.39 -0.01
C MET A 1 30.62 -12.21 -0.03
N GLU A 2 29.84 -13.22 0.36
CA GLU A 2 28.38 -13.12 0.48
C GLU A 2 27.94 -12.86 1.94
N LEU A 3 26.78 -12.23 2.13
CA LEU A 3 26.15 -12.05 3.45
C LEU A 3 25.92 -13.37 4.19
N SER A 4 25.69 -14.46 3.46
CA SER A 4 25.54 -15.80 4.03
C SER A 4 26.79 -16.29 4.76
N GLU A 5 27.98 -15.85 4.33
CA GLU A 5 29.24 -16.16 5.01
C GLU A 5 29.36 -15.39 6.33
N LEU A 6 28.88 -14.15 6.38
CA LEU A 6 28.84 -13.35 7.61
C LEU A 6 27.85 -13.93 8.63
N THR A 7 26.67 -14.37 8.19
CA THR A 7 25.67 -14.99 9.07
C THR A 7 26.16 -16.34 9.60
N ALA A 8 26.82 -17.16 8.77
CA ALA A 8 27.41 -18.42 9.20
C ALA A 8 28.51 -18.18 10.25
N TYR A 9 29.39 -17.19 10.02
CA TYR A 9 30.42 -16.81 10.99
C TYR A 9 29.84 -16.30 12.31
N ALA A 10 28.78 -15.49 12.26
CA ALA A 10 28.10 -14.98 13.45
C ALA A 10 27.43 -16.11 14.27
N GLU A 11 26.86 -17.11 13.61
CA GLU A 11 26.26 -18.28 14.27
C GLU A 11 27.33 -19.22 14.85
N GLU A 12 28.43 -19.46 14.14
CA GLU A 12 29.51 -20.36 14.57
C GLU A 12 30.32 -19.77 15.74
N LYS A 13 30.70 -18.48 15.66
CA LYS A 13 31.62 -17.86 16.64
C LYS A 13 30.91 -17.20 17.82
N PHE A 14 29.74 -16.59 17.59
CA PHE A 14 29.04 -15.80 18.61
C PHE A 14 27.63 -16.32 18.94
N HIS A 15 27.22 -17.44 18.32
CA HIS A 15 25.88 -18.02 18.47
C HIS A 15 24.74 -17.03 18.16
N MET A 16 25.01 -16.03 17.32
CA MET A 16 24.02 -15.03 16.91
C MET A 16 23.26 -15.53 15.69
N LYS A 17 21.96 -15.76 15.85
CA LYS A 17 21.06 -16.14 14.76
C LYS A 17 20.46 -14.91 14.08
N GLU A 18 20.28 -15.01 12.77
CA GLU A 18 19.59 -14.00 11.98
C GLU A 18 18.12 -13.87 12.42
N GLN A 19 17.68 -12.65 12.73
CA GLN A 19 16.32 -12.34 13.17
C GLN A 19 15.58 -11.52 12.12
N HIS A 20 14.43 -12.02 11.66
CA HIS A 20 13.53 -11.31 10.75
C HIS A 20 12.46 -10.57 11.55
N LYS A 21 12.74 -9.31 11.92
CA LYS A 21 11.87 -8.51 12.80
C LYS A 21 10.69 -7.85 12.09
N TRP A 22 10.70 -7.80 10.76
CA TRP A 22 9.71 -7.08 9.97
C TRP A 22 9.05 -7.99 8.95
N ALA A 23 7.75 -8.21 9.10
CA ALA A 23 6.95 -8.96 8.11
C ALA A 23 6.82 -8.21 6.78
N ASP A 24 6.80 -6.86 6.84
CA ASP A 24 6.62 -5.98 5.68
C ASP A 24 7.92 -5.73 4.89
N LEU A 25 9.08 -6.17 5.40
CA LEU A 25 10.39 -5.97 4.79
C LEU A 25 11.19 -7.29 4.76
N PRO A 26 10.84 -8.25 3.89
CA PRO A 26 11.47 -9.58 3.86
C PRO A 26 12.96 -9.55 3.49
N GLY A 27 13.42 -8.47 2.84
CA GLY A 27 14.83 -8.25 2.51
C GLY A 27 15.68 -7.68 3.65
N CYS A 28 15.10 -7.39 4.83
CA CYS A 28 15.82 -6.84 5.97
C CYS A 28 15.81 -7.80 7.16
N SER A 29 16.98 -8.03 7.75
CA SER A 29 17.15 -8.85 8.95
C SER A 29 18.24 -8.30 9.85
N VAL A 30 18.27 -8.75 11.09
CA VAL A 30 19.17 -8.21 12.12
C VAL A 30 19.96 -9.32 12.79
N LEU A 31 21.24 -9.07 13.03
CA LEU A 31 22.05 -9.82 13.99
C LEU A 31 22.11 -9.01 15.29
N ALA A 32 21.57 -9.60 16.34
CA ALA A 32 21.56 -9.03 17.68
C ALA A 32 22.40 -9.89 18.62
N ASP A 33 23.13 -9.22 19.52
CA ASP A 33 23.91 -9.89 20.54
C ASP A 33 22.99 -10.68 21.49
N THR A 34 23.32 -11.95 21.72
CA THR A 34 22.48 -12.90 22.46
C THR A 34 22.35 -12.59 23.95
N HIS A 35 23.27 -11.79 24.51
CA HIS A 35 23.30 -11.47 25.94
C HIS A 35 22.68 -10.10 26.23
N THR A 36 22.89 -9.12 25.35
CA THR A 36 22.45 -7.72 25.55
C THR A 36 21.23 -7.34 24.73
N GLY A 37 20.86 -8.14 23.72
CA GLY A 37 19.77 -7.84 22.78
C GLY A 37 20.02 -6.64 21.86
N LYS A 38 21.19 -6.01 21.96
CA LYS A 38 21.57 -4.86 21.13
C LYS A 38 21.89 -5.31 19.71
N TRP A 39 21.53 -4.47 18.74
CA TRP A 39 21.80 -4.78 17.33
C TRP A 39 23.28 -4.53 17.02
N VAL A 40 23.90 -5.54 16.41
CA VAL A 40 25.30 -5.54 15.99
C VAL A 40 25.39 -5.25 14.49
N ALA A 41 24.50 -5.86 13.71
CA ALA A 41 24.45 -5.69 12.27
C ALA A 41 23.01 -5.71 11.73
N LEU A 42 22.72 -4.85 10.76
CA LEU A 42 21.49 -4.85 9.97
C LEU A 42 21.84 -5.35 8.57
N LEU A 43 21.27 -6.48 8.16
CA LEU A 43 21.49 -7.09 6.86
C LEU A 43 20.38 -6.65 5.91
N MET A 44 20.78 -6.29 4.69
CA MET A 44 19.89 -5.80 3.63
C MET A 44 20.18 -6.58 2.36
N ARG A 45 19.18 -7.31 1.91
CA ARG A 45 19.18 -8.03 0.63
C ARG A 45 18.20 -7.30 -0.28
N GLN A 46 18.74 -6.59 -1.25
CA GLN A 46 17.96 -5.82 -2.22
C GLN A 46 18.32 -6.29 -3.61
N TRP A 47 17.31 -6.67 -4.38
CA TRP A 47 17.52 -7.02 -5.78
C TRP A 47 17.81 -5.77 -6.61
N ASP A 48 18.91 -5.77 -7.36
CA ASP A 48 19.21 -4.72 -8.33
C ASP A 48 18.74 -5.12 -9.71
N PHE A 49 17.76 -4.35 -10.20
CA PHE A 49 17.13 -4.59 -11.48
C PHE A 49 17.99 -4.11 -12.66
N ASP A 50 19.00 -3.26 -12.42
CA ASP A 50 19.89 -2.75 -13.47
C ASP A 50 21.04 -3.73 -13.76
N THR A 51 21.59 -4.37 -12.72
CA THR A 51 22.71 -5.33 -12.84
C THR A 51 22.27 -6.79 -12.85
N GLY A 52 21.02 -7.08 -12.45
CA GLY A 52 20.50 -8.46 -12.37
C GLY A 52 21.18 -9.29 -11.29
N THR A 53 21.75 -8.63 -10.28
CA THR A 53 22.42 -9.27 -9.14
C THR A 53 21.73 -8.88 -7.84
N GLU A 54 21.75 -9.79 -6.86
CA GLU A 54 21.32 -9.44 -5.51
C GLU A 54 22.35 -8.50 -4.90
N ILE A 55 21.98 -7.24 -4.68
CA ILE A 55 22.81 -6.33 -3.90
C ILE A 55 22.65 -6.71 -2.43
N GLN A 56 23.73 -7.25 -1.90
CA GLN A 56 23.88 -7.58 -0.52
C GLN A 56 24.61 -6.44 0.19
N ARG A 57 23.96 -5.83 1.18
CA ARG A 57 24.49 -4.74 1.99
C ARG A 57 24.31 -5.02 3.47
N CYS A 58 25.17 -4.45 4.28
CA CYS A 58 25.02 -4.50 5.74
C CYS A 58 25.39 -3.16 6.37
N ASP A 59 24.66 -2.76 7.39
CA ASP A 59 25.13 -1.74 8.34
C ASP A 59 25.72 -2.46 9.57
N ILE A 60 27.01 -2.25 9.86
CA ILE A 60 27.73 -2.85 11.00
C ILE A 60 28.08 -1.77 12.03
N LYS A 61 27.86 -2.06 13.32
CA LYS A 61 28.05 -1.11 14.41
C LYS A 61 29.50 -1.07 14.95
N CYS A 62 30.47 -0.68 14.10
CA CYS A 62 31.90 -0.61 14.47
C CYS A 62 32.51 0.81 14.43
N GLY A 63 31.69 1.87 14.34
CA GLY A 63 32.13 3.26 14.39
C GLY A 63 32.65 3.81 13.05
N GLN A 64 32.25 5.03 12.69
CA GLN A 64 32.67 5.69 11.45
C GLN A 64 34.15 6.09 11.42
N GLU A 65 34.83 6.11 12.57
CA GLU A 65 36.28 6.36 12.66
C GLU A 65 37.07 5.32 11.85
N THR A 66 36.55 4.10 11.76
CA THR A 66 37.13 2.98 11.01
C THR A 66 37.17 3.22 9.50
N LEU A 67 36.30 4.09 8.95
CA LEU A 67 36.34 4.51 7.54
C LEU A 67 37.55 5.38 7.21
N SER A 68 38.17 6.00 8.22
CA SER A 68 39.42 6.77 8.06
C SER A 68 40.65 5.88 8.10
N GLU A 69 40.58 4.75 8.82
CA GLU A 69 41.68 3.78 8.99
C GLU A 69 41.74 2.77 7.83
N ILE A 70 40.59 2.34 7.31
CA ILE A 70 40.48 1.31 6.27
C ILE A 70 39.76 1.92 5.06
N LYS A 71 40.52 2.32 4.04
CA LYS A 71 40.00 2.91 2.80
C LYS A 71 39.78 1.84 1.75
N GLU A 72 38.71 1.09 1.91
CA GLU A 72 38.30 0.06 0.94
C GLU A 72 37.06 0.51 0.16
N PRO A 73 36.95 0.18 -1.14
CA PRO A 73 35.89 0.68 -2.02
C PRO A 73 34.51 0.12 -1.70
N TYR A 74 34.42 -0.92 -0.87
CA TYR A 74 33.19 -1.57 -0.43
C TYR A 74 32.70 -1.10 0.95
N LEU A 75 33.43 -0.17 1.61
CA LEU A 75 33.03 0.46 2.87
C LEU A 75 32.47 1.86 2.59
N SER A 76 31.35 2.20 3.23
CA SER A 76 30.67 3.48 3.05
C SER A 76 30.04 4.00 4.35
N LEU A 77 29.42 5.17 4.28
CA LEU A 77 28.44 5.58 5.28
C LEU A 77 27.27 4.57 5.34
N PRO A 78 26.60 4.43 6.50
CA PRO A 78 25.52 3.48 6.68
C PRO A 78 24.33 3.77 5.76
N PHE A 79 23.65 2.72 5.29
CA PHE A 79 22.58 2.81 4.30
C PHE A 79 21.22 3.14 4.92
N ARG A 80 20.92 2.63 6.12
CA ARG A 80 19.64 2.84 6.82
C ARG A 80 19.80 3.38 8.23
N MET A 81 20.89 3.02 8.91
CA MET A 81 21.16 3.51 10.26
C MET A 81 21.71 4.94 10.25
N LYS A 82 21.22 5.82 11.14
CA LYS A 82 21.59 7.25 11.15
C LYS A 82 22.70 7.63 12.15
N ASP A 83 23.08 6.71 13.04
CA ASP A 83 24.08 7.01 14.09
C ASP A 83 25.52 6.87 13.57
N ARG A 84 26.42 7.72 14.08
CA ARG A 84 27.87 7.69 13.78
C ARG A 84 28.61 6.41 14.22
N LYS A 85 27.89 5.51 14.91
CA LYS A 85 28.38 4.20 15.35
C LYS A 85 28.29 3.14 14.25
N TRP A 86 27.65 3.43 13.13
CA TRP A 86 27.42 2.47 12.05
C TRP A 86 28.21 2.81 10.80
N ILE A 87 28.67 1.77 10.11
CA ILE A 87 29.26 1.84 8.79
C ILE A 87 28.44 0.97 7.83
N GLY A 88 28.41 1.35 6.56
CA GLY A 88 27.82 0.56 5.49
C GLY A 88 28.88 -0.33 4.83
N VAL A 89 28.51 -1.56 4.50
CA VAL A 89 29.33 -2.53 3.77
C VAL A 89 28.54 -3.04 2.58
N CYS A 90 29.13 -2.97 1.39
CA CYS A 90 28.65 -3.67 0.19
C CYS A 90 29.36 -5.03 0.06
N PHE A 91 28.57 -6.09 -0.17
CA PHE A 91 29.08 -7.44 -0.41
C PHE A 91 29.13 -7.68 -1.92
N ASP A 92 30.34 -7.71 -2.47
CA ASP A 92 30.60 -8.02 -3.86
C ASP A 92 31.87 -8.89 -4.01
N ASN A 93 32.31 -9.11 -5.25
CA ASN A 93 33.49 -9.91 -5.57
C ASN A 93 34.82 -9.28 -5.11
N ARG A 94 34.80 -8.03 -4.62
CA ARG A 94 35.97 -7.27 -4.13
C ARG A 94 36.02 -7.21 -2.61
N THR A 95 34.95 -7.61 -1.92
CA THR A 95 34.88 -7.62 -0.45
C THR A 95 35.81 -8.68 0.15
N ASP A 96 36.80 -8.25 0.94
CA ASP A 96 37.71 -9.15 1.68
C ASP A 96 37.05 -9.68 2.97
N PRO A 97 36.81 -11.00 3.09
CA PRO A 97 36.22 -11.59 4.30
C PRO A 97 36.99 -11.31 5.59
N LYS A 98 38.33 -11.22 5.54
CA LYS A 98 39.14 -11.02 6.75
C LYS A 98 38.89 -9.65 7.38
N ILE A 99 38.70 -8.63 6.55
CA ILE A 99 38.40 -7.27 6.99
C ILE A 99 36.99 -7.23 7.56
N ILE A 100 36.00 -7.82 6.89
CA ILE A 100 34.61 -7.83 7.36
C ILE A 100 34.46 -8.61 8.68
N PHE A 101 35.10 -9.77 8.84
CA PHE A 101 35.08 -10.51 10.10
C PHE A 101 35.75 -9.73 11.24
N ARG A 102 36.84 -9.01 10.97
CA ARG A 102 37.49 -8.14 11.98
C ARG A 102 36.57 -6.98 12.41
N LEU A 103 35.88 -6.34 11.46
CA LEU A 103 34.94 -5.25 11.74
C LEU A 103 33.72 -5.76 12.53
N PHE A 104 33.23 -6.95 12.18
CA PHE A 104 32.13 -7.60 12.88
C PHE A 104 32.52 -8.00 14.30
N ASP A 105 33.71 -8.59 14.50
CA ASP A 105 34.28 -8.87 15.82
C ASP A 105 34.35 -7.60 16.67
N GLN A 106 34.87 -6.49 16.12
CA GLN A 106 34.91 -5.19 16.81
C GLN A 106 33.52 -4.67 17.17
N ALA A 107 32.51 -4.85 16.31
CA ALA A 107 31.13 -4.47 16.59
C ALA A 107 30.51 -5.29 17.75
N VAL A 108 30.81 -6.60 17.80
CA VAL A 108 30.37 -7.47 18.90
C VAL A 108 31.07 -7.11 20.20
N TYR A 109 32.39 -6.96 20.19
CA TYR A 109 33.16 -6.62 21.39
C TYR A 109 32.88 -5.21 21.92
N SER A 110 32.59 -4.24 21.03
CA SER A 110 32.18 -2.88 21.46
C SER A 110 30.75 -2.83 22.02
N CYS A 111 29.89 -3.80 21.70
CA CYS A 111 28.60 -3.96 22.36
C CYS A 111 28.71 -4.64 23.74
N GLN A 112 29.82 -5.33 23.97
CA GLN A 112 30.21 -5.94 25.24
C GLN A 112 31.12 -4.97 26.01
N ASP A 113 30.57 -3.90 26.61
CA ASP A 113 31.33 -3.11 27.59
C ASP A 113 31.73 -4.00 28.78
N ARG A 114 32.85 -4.70 28.66
CA ARG A 114 33.67 -5.18 29.77
C ARG A 114 34.95 -4.39 29.70
N GLY A 115 35.07 -3.38 30.58
CA GLY A 115 36.36 -2.78 30.88
C GLY A 115 37.29 -3.89 31.37
N TYR A 116 38.29 -4.22 30.57
CA TYR A 116 39.38 -5.07 31.03
C TYR A 116 40.49 -4.17 31.56
N THR A 117 40.74 -4.24 32.86
CA THR A 117 42.02 -3.84 33.44
C THR A 117 43.05 -4.88 33.01
N ILE A 118 43.94 -4.52 32.08
CA ILE A 118 45.12 -5.34 31.79
C ILE A 118 46.10 -5.12 32.95
N VAL A 119 46.14 -6.06 33.88
CA VAL A 119 47.28 -6.22 34.79
C VAL A 119 48.32 -7.03 34.03
N LEU A 120 49.43 -6.39 33.68
CA LEU A 120 50.62 -7.08 33.21
C LEU A 120 51.35 -7.66 34.42
N ASP A 121 51.06 -8.92 34.73
CA ASP A 121 51.98 -9.72 35.54
C ASP A 121 53.09 -10.20 34.61
N ASP A 122 54.25 -9.57 34.81
CA ASP A 122 55.58 -9.88 34.29
C ASP A 122 56.10 -9.13 33.04
N ARG A 123 57.20 -8.41 33.31
CA ARG A 123 58.09 -7.73 32.36
C ARG A 123 59.01 -8.74 31.67
N PRO A 124 59.53 -8.40 30.47
CA PRO A 124 60.10 -9.36 29.53
C PRO A 124 61.50 -9.80 29.92
N THR A 125 61.80 -11.09 29.73
CA THR A 125 63.18 -11.59 29.70
C THR A 125 63.37 -12.46 28.45
N ALA A 126 64.40 -12.13 27.66
CA ALA A 126 64.88 -12.88 26.50
C ALA A 126 65.18 -14.36 26.86
N THR A 127 65.17 -15.35 25.97
CA THR A 127 66.08 -15.53 24.81
C THR A 127 65.72 -16.83 24.05
N SER A 128 66.09 -16.91 22.75
CA SER A 128 66.63 -18.11 22.05
C SER A 128 65.62 -19.19 21.61
N THR A 129 65.58 -19.80 20.40
CA THR A 129 66.54 -19.93 19.28
C THR A 129 65.83 -20.62 18.10
N VAL A 130 66.07 -20.11 16.88
CA VAL A 130 66.44 -20.81 15.60
C VAL A 130 65.49 -21.83 14.95
N TYR A 131 65.13 -21.57 13.68
CA TYR A 131 65.49 -22.41 12.52
C TYR A 131 65.68 -21.56 11.24
N ALA A 132 66.53 -22.07 10.33
CA ALA A 132 67.37 -21.36 9.38
C ALA A 132 66.82 -21.22 7.93
N ASP A 133 67.39 -20.24 7.20
CA ASP A 133 67.31 -19.96 5.74
C ASP A 133 67.85 -21.14 4.88
N THR A 134 67.60 -21.36 3.58
CA THR A 134 67.54 -20.55 2.33
C THR A 134 67.27 -21.55 1.14
N PRO A 135 67.30 -21.25 -0.18
CA PRO A 135 66.77 -20.17 -1.05
C PRO A 135 65.91 -20.68 -2.25
N LEU A 136 65.29 -19.74 -2.98
CA LEU A 136 64.77 -19.88 -4.35
C LEU A 136 65.89 -20.01 -5.41
N PRO A 137 65.59 -20.59 -6.59
CA PRO A 137 66.14 -20.07 -7.85
C PRO A 137 65.08 -19.80 -8.94
N SER A 138 65.47 -18.88 -9.82
CA SER A 138 64.72 -18.20 -10.89
C SER A 138 64.85 -18.84 -12.29
N GLU A 139 63.81 -18.62 -13.11
CA GLU A 139 63.75 -18.41 -14.58
C GLU A 139 64.18 -19.46 -15.64
N ARG A 140 63.25 -19.60 -16.62
CA ARG A 140 63.35 -19.81 -18.09
C ARG A 140 63.47 -21.22 -18.71
N ALA A 141 62.64 -21.35 -19.75
CA ALA A 141 62.75 -22.13 -21.00
C ALA A 141 62.16 -23.56 -21.06
N GLY A 142 61.03 -23.67 -21.78
CA GLY A 142 60.86 -24.62 -22.89
C GLY A 142 60.49 -26.08 -22.61
N VAL A 143 59.65 -26.59 -23.51
CA VAL A 143 59.46 -28.00 -23.93
C VAL A 143 58.26 -28.75 -23.33
N SER A 144 57.52 -29.35 -24.27
CA SER A 144 56.35 -30.21 -24.16
C SER A 144 56.63 -31.60 -23.56
N TYR A 145 55.59 -32.26 -23.06
CA TYR A 145 55.04 -33.56 -23.52
C TYR A 145 54.31 -34.30 -22.37
N ALA A 146 53.11 -34.79 -22.70
CA ALA A 146 52.50 -36.08 -22.35
C ALA A 146 52.30 -36.55 -20.89
N ASN A 147 51.05 -36.96 -20.64
CA ASN A 147 50.52 -38.01 -19.76
C ASN A 147 51.44 -38.65 -18.69
N THR A 148 50.95 -38.67 -17.44
CA THR A 148 50.86 -39.90 -16.62
C THR A 148 49.90 -39.70 -15.44
N ASP A 149 49.20 -40.79 -15.11
CA ASP A 149 48.05 -40.92 -14.21
C ASP A 149 48.33 -40.96 -12.69
N LEU A 150 47.22 -40.76 -11.93
CA LEU A 150 46.87 -41.19 -10.54
C LEU A 150 47.19 -40.25 -9.35
N PRO A 151 46.43 -40.29 -8.24
CA PRO A 151 45.01 -39.92 -8.10
C PRO A 151 44.75 -39.01 -6.87
N VAL A 152 43.74 -38.12 -6.89
CA VAL A 152 43.31 -37.36 -5.68
C VAL A 152 41.80 -37.46 -5.48
N SER A 153 41.43 -37.81 -4.26
CA SER A 153 40.08 -38.14 -3.80
C SER A 153 39.28 -36.91 -3.31
N GLY A 154 38.09 -36.70 -3.89
CA GLY A 154 36.93 -35.97 -3.34
C GLY A 154 36.81 -34.46 -3.65
N PRO A 155 35.59 -33.85 -3.64
CA PRO A 155 34.34 -34.25 -4.29
C PRO A 155 33.92 -33.13 -5.28
N ASN A 156 34.30 -33.23 -6.55
CA ASN A 156 33.80 -32.32 -7.60
C ASN A 156 33.52 -33.12 -8.87
N LYS A 157 32.31 -33.65 -9.00
CA LYS A 157 31.85 -34.25 -10.25
C LYS A 157 31.39 -33.14 -11.20
N GLY A 158 32.35 -32.58 -11.92
CA GLY A 158 32.08 -32.10 -13.27
C GLY A 158 31.48 -33.24 -14.08
N ILE A 159 30.33 -32.99 -14.71
CA ILE A 159 29.65 -33.95 -15.57
C ILE A 159 30.58 -34.21 -16.77
N GLN A 160 31.26 -35.35 -16.77
CA GLN A 160 31.89 -35.92 -17.96
C GLN A 160 30.78 -36.25 -18.97
N ILE A 161 30.64 -35.43 -20.00
CA ILE A 161 29.86 -35.75 -21.19
C ILE A 161 30.78 -36.57 -22.11
N PHE A 162 30.23 -37.63 -22.72
CA PHE A 162 30.82 -38.56 -23.70
C PHE A 162 31.41 -39.88 -23.16
N GLY A 163 30.50 -40.78 -22.74
CA GLY A 163 30.62 -42.23 -22.93
C GLY A 163 29.48 -42.73 -23.83
N PRO A 164 29.56 -43.94 -24.44
CA PRO A 164 28.58 -44.40 -25.43
C PRO A 164 27.22 -44.66 -24.76
N ASN A 165 26.32 -43.68 -24.89
CA ASN A 165 24.97 -43.64 -24.33
C ASN A 165 24.05 -44.71 -24.96
N ARG A 166 24.13 -45.96 -24.52
CA ARG A 166 23.09 -46.95 -24.80
C ARG A 166 21.88 -46.65 -23.91
N GLY A 167 20.85 -46.00 -24.47
CA GLY A 167 19.55 -45.81 -23.82
C GLY A 167 19.08 -44.35 -23.64
N VAL A 168 19.87 -43.35 -24.02
CA VAL A 168 19.43 -41.94 -23.99
C VAL A 168 18.77 -41.57 -25.33
N PRO A 169 17.52 -41.10 -25.34
CA PRO A 169 16.84 -40.64 -26.55
C PRO A 169 17.68 -39.61 -27.34
N GLU A 170 17.69 -39.73 -28.66
CA GLU A 170 18.49 -38.87 -29.56
C GLU A 170 18.15 -37.39 -29.38
N ARG A 171 16.85 -37.06 -29.31
CA ARG A 171 16.35 -35.70 -29.09
C ARG A 171 16.90 -35.07 -27.80
N ILE A 172 16.99 -35.84 -26.70
CA ILE A 172 17.56 -35.36 -25.43
C ILE A 172 19.06 -35.09 -25.58
N ARG A 173 19.80 -35.94 -26.33
CA ARG A 173 21.23 -35.70 -26.61
C ARG A 173 21.45 -34.44 -27.45
N GLN A 174 20.64 -34.24 -28.48
CA GLN A 174 20.68 -33.03 -29.30
C GLN A 174 20.35 -31.78 -28.47
N MET A 175 19.32 -31.84 -27.63
CA MET A 175 18.94 -30.75 -26.74
C MET A 175 20.08 -30.36 -25.79
N LEU A 176 20.73 -31.33 -25.14
CA LEU A 176 21.84 -31.08 -24.20
C LEU A 176 23.09 -30.52 -24.91
N SER A 177 23.30 -30.85 -26.20
CA SER A 177 24.41 -30.30 -26.99
C SER A 177 24.29 -28.81 -27.30
N LEU A 178 23.10 -28.22 -27.15
CA LEU A 178 22.88 -26.78 -27.32
C LEU A 178 23.42 -25.96 -26.16
N TYR A 179 23.78 -26.60 -25.04
CA TYR A 179 24.42 -25.93 -23.92
C TYR A 179 25.87 -25.56 -24.23
N ARG A 180 26.29 -24.38 -23.77
CA ARG A 180 27.71 -24.02 -23.71
C ARG A 180 28.08 -23.69 -22.26
N PRO A 181 28.91 -24.52 -21.59
CA PRO A 181 29.44 -24.18 -20.29
C PRO A 181 30.30 -22.91 -20.40
N GLY A 182 29.94 -21.85 -19.67
CA GLY A 182 30.74 -20.61 -19.58
C GLY A 182 30.00 -19.29 -19.87
N GLY A 183 28.74 -19.35 -20.33
CA GLY A 183 27.89 -18.17 -20.49
C GLY A 183 27.02 -17.92 -19.25
N SER A 184 27.50 -17.13 -18.30
CA SER A 184 26.91 -17.00 -16.94
C SER A 184 25.78 -15.98 -16.81
N SER A 185 25.30 -15.35 -17.89
CA SER A 185 24.22 -14.35 -17.80
C SER A 185 22.82 -15.00 -17.76
N PHE A 186 21.92 -14.45 -16.95
CA PHE A 186 20.51 -14.86 -16.90
C PHE A 186 19.83 -14.77 -18.28
N LYS A 187 20.19 -13.76 -19.07
CA LYS A 187 19.72 -13.56 -20.44
C LYS A 187 20.11 -14.72 -21.36
N GLU A 188 21.34 -15.22 -21.24
CA GLU A 188 21.79 -16.37 -22.00
C GLU A 188 21.09 -17.67 -21.57
N LYS A 189 20.85 -17.84 -20.27
CA LYS A 189 20.04 -18.95 -19.74
C LYS A 189 18.64 -18.97 -20.36
N CYS A 190 17.96 -17.82 -20.45
CA CYS A 190 16.65 -17.71 -21.09
C CYS A 190 16.70 -18.05 -22.59
N ARG A 191 17.69 -17.52 -23.31
CA ARG A 191 17.89 -17.80 -24.73
C ARG A 191 18.11 -19.30 -25.01
N ILE A 192 18.94 -19.95 -24.19
CA ILE A 192 19.23 -21.37 -24.32
C ILE A 192 17.97 -22.20 -24.02
N PHE A 193 17.25 -21.88 -22.94
CA PHE A 193 16.00 -22.54 -22.60
C PHE A 193 15.00 -22.48 -23.74
N TYR A 194 14.77 -21.30 -24.32
CA TYR A 194 13.88 -21.12 -25.47
C TYR A 194 14.25 -22.04 -26.65
N ARG A 195 15.54 -22.09 -27.02
CA ARG A 195 16.01 -22.92 -28.14
C ARG A 195 15.81 -24.41 -27.87
N GLN A 196 16.06 -24.85 -26.65
CA GLN A 196 15.82 -26.23 -26.24
C GLN A 196 14.34 -26.57 -26.23
N ALA A 197 13.51 -25.69 -25.68
CA ALA A 197 12.07 -25.88 -25.62
C ALA A 197 11.47 -25.98 -27.02
N LYS A 198 11.93 -25.15 -27.97
CA LYS A 198 11.53 -25.25 -29.39
C LYS A 198 12.00 -26.54 -30.04
N LEU A 199 13.22 -27.01 -29.78
CA LEU A 199 13.67 -28.31 -30.29
C LEU A 199 12.84 -29.49 -29.74
N MET A 200 12.40 -29.36 -28.49
CA MET A 200 11.63 -30.37 -27.77
C MET A 200 10.13 -30.14 -27.83
N GLU A 201 9.64 -29.25 -28.70
CA GLU A 201 8.24 -28.81 -28.72
C GLU A 201 7.28 -29.99 -28.84
N ASP A 202 7.53 -30.93 -29.75
CA ASP A 202 6.67 -32.11 -29.99
C ASP A 202 7.18 -33.40 -29.32
N TYR A 203 8.20 -33.31 -28.46
CA TYR A 203 8.78 -34.51 -27.85
C TYR A 203 7.91 -35.05 -26.70
N GLU A 204 7.59 -36.34 -26.74
CA GLU A 204 6.96 -37.08 -25.64
C GLU A 204 7.89 -38.20 -25.16
N ASP A 205 7.74 -38.60 -23.90
CA ASP A 205 8.48 -39.70 -23.27
C ASP A 205 7.50 -40.54 -22.43
N ASP A 206 7.92 -41.72 -22.00
CA ASP A 206 7.08 -42.70 -21.27
C ASP A 206 7.62 -43.04 -19.86
N LEU A 207 8.72 -42.41 -19.44
CA LEU A 207 9.31 -42.64 -18.14
C LEU A 207 8.56 -41.89 -17.03
N LYS A 208 7.98 -42.62 -16.07
CA LYS A 208 7.35 -42.01 -14.90
C LYS A 208 8.32 -41.12 -14.11
N TRP A 209 7.89 -39.91 -13.75
CA TRP A 209 8.62 -39.04 -12.85
C TRP A 209 8.83 -39.70 -11.48
N THR A 210 10.05 -39.58 -10.94
CA THR A 210 10.40 -40.07 -9.60
C THR A 210 11.37 -39.11 -8.90
N GLY A 211 11.05 -38.72 -7.67
CA GLY A 211 11.94 -37.98 -6.78
C GLY A 211 11.49 -36.55 -6.49
N GLU A 212 12.26 -35.90 -5.63
CA GLU A 212 12.10 -34.51 -5.25
C GLU A 212 13.05 -33.63 -6.05
N TYR A 213 12.64 -32.39 -6.31
CA TYR A 213 13.46 -31.42 -7.02
C TYR A 213 13.05 -30.01 -6.61
N SER A 214 14.02 -29.20 -6.19
CA SER A 214 13.78 -27.79 -5.85
C SER A 214 14.92 -26.94 -6.38
N ARG A 215 14.56 -25.96 -7.21
CA ARG A 215 15.45 -24.93 -7.75
C ARG A 215 14.64 -23.72 -8.18
N TYR A 216 15.18 -22.53 -7.92
CA TYR A 216 14.65 -21.28 -8.46
C TYR A 216 15.05 -21.12 -9.93
N PHE A 217 14.11 -20.68 -10.77
CA PHE A 217 14.30 -20.50 -12.22
C PHE A 217 14.87 -21.75 -12.92
N PRO A 218 14.22 -22.92 -12.81
CA PRO A 218 14.73 -24.17 -13.36
C PRO A 218 14.68 -24.19 -14.90
N THR A 219 15.67 -24.83 -15.49
CA THR A 219 15.80 -25.07 -16.93
C THR A 219 16.19 -26.53 -17.20
N TYR A 220 16.09 -26.98 -18.45
CA TYR A 220 16.41 -28.36 -18.81
C TYR A 220 17.82 -28.81 -18.40
N HIS A 221 18.80 -27.90 -18.39
CA HIS A 221 20.18 -28.22 -17.99
C HIS A 221 20.35 -28.51 -16.50
N ASP A 222 19.41 -28.04 -15.68
CA ASP A 222 19.45 -28.28 -14.25
C ASP A 222 18.96 -29.69 -13.89
N LEU A 223 18.47 -30.45 -14.87
CA LEU A 223 17.91 -31.79 -14.71
C LEU A 223 18.84 -32.86 -15.28
N ASN A 224 18.96 -33.98 -14.57
CA ASN A 224 19.64 -35.16 -15.12
C ASN A 224 18.76 -35.86 -16.17
N ILE A 225 19.34 -36.78 -16.94
CA ILE A 225 18.63 -37.46 -18.05
C ILE A 225 17.35 -38.16 -17.56
N ARG A 226 17.36 -38.82 -16.41
CA ARG A 226 16.18 -39.50 -15.86
C ARG A 226 15.07 -38.50 -15.51
N GLN A 227 15.44 -37.38 -14.91
CA GLN A 227 14.54 -36.29 -14.57
C GLN A 227 13.96 -35.61 -15.83
N LEU A 228 14.77 -35.40 -16.87
CA LEU A 228 14.31 -34.86 -18.15
C LEU A 228 13.26 -35.75 -18.80
N ARG A 229 13.53 -37.06 -18.88
CA ARG A 229 12.55 -38.03 -19.39
C ARG A 229 11.25 -37.99 -18.57
N GLY A 230 11.37 -37.99 -17.24
CA GLY A 230 10.23 -37.84 -16.32
C GLY A 230 9.40 -36.57 -16.52
N TYR A 231 10.07 -35.44 -16.73
CA TYR A 231 9.42 -34.18 -17.03
C TYR A 231 8.68 -34.23 -18.37
N PHE A 232 9.30 -34.75 -19.43
CA PHE A 232 8.67 -34.85 -20.74
C PHE A 232 7.46 -35.79 -20.76
N SER A 233 7.47 -36.86 -19.98
CA SER A 233 6.29 -37.70 -19.74
C SER A 233 5.18 -36.94 -19.02
N TRP A 234 5.50 -36.26 -17.92
CA TRP A 234 4.52 -35.46 -17.18
C TRP A 234 3.92 -34.34 -18.06
N ARG A 235 4.75 -33.65 -18.83
CA ARG A 235 4.33 -32.61 -19.77
C ARG A 235 3.35 -33.15 -20.81
N ALA A 236 3.57 -34.36 -21.33
CA ALA A 236 2.66 -34.99 -22.29
C ALA A 236 1.27 -35.25 -21.68
N HIS A 237 1.20 -35.66 -20.40
CA HIS A 237 -0.06 -35.79 -19.66
C HIS A 237 -0.75 -34.44 -19.47
N VAL A 238 -0.02 -33.42 -19.04
CA VAL A 238 -0.57 -32.06 -18.84
C VAL A 238 -1.14 -31.49 -20.12
N ARG A 239 -0.48 -31.69 -21.27
CA ARG A 239 -0.98 -31.24 -22.58
C ARG A 239 -2.24 -31.99 -23.05
N LYS A 240 -2.52 -33.17 -22.48
CA LYS A 240 -3.77 -33.92 -22.67
C LYS A 240 -4.85 -33.55 -21.65
N GLY A 241 -4.56 -32.61 -20.73
CA GLY A 241 -5.46 -32.18 -19.66
C GLY A 241 -5.36 -32.99 -18.36
N GLU A 242 -4.38 -33.89 -18.26
CA GLU A 242 -4.16 -34.73 -17.08
C GLU A 242 -3.08 -34.12 -16.18
N PHE A 243 -3.50 -33.48 -15.09
CA PHE A 243 -2.60 -32.82 -14.14
C PHE A 243 -2.20 -33.77 -13.02
N LEU A 244 -0.95 -34.23 -13.06
CA LEU A 244 -0.39 -35.11 -12.04
C LEU A 244 0.50 -34.32 -11.06
N PRO A 245 0.66 -34.78 -9.80
CA PRO A 245 1.59 -34.14 -8.85
C PRO A 245 3.03 -34.13 -9.38
N ILE A 246 3.70 -32.99 -9.28
CA ILE A 246 5.11 -32.79 -9.66
C ILE A 246 5.75 -31.73 -8.75
N PRO A 247 7.07 -31.73 -8.53
CA PRO A 247 7.70 -30.61 -7.83
C PRO A 247 7.44 -29.25 -8.50
N LEU A 248 7.14 -28.23 -7.69
CA LEU A 248 6.72 -26.89 -8.16
C LEU A 248 7.71 -26.25 -9.15
N SER A 249 9.01 -26.47 -8.96
CA SER A 249 10.05 -26.05 -9.92
C SER A 249 9.75 -26.54 -11.34
N LEU A 250 9.35 -27.79 -11.52
CA LEU A 250 9.04 -28.33 -12.85
C LEU A 250 7.71 -27.80 -13.40
N ALA A 251 6.76 -27.53 -12.52
CA ALA A 251 5.52 -26.87 -12.90
C ALA A 251 5.79 -25.44 -13.44
N TYR A 252 6.67 -24.68 -12.78
CA TYR A 252 7.16 -23.39 -13.29
C TYR A 252 7.88 -23.54 -14.64
N MET A 253 8.66 -24.61 -14.84
CA MET A 253 9.31 -24.86 -16.12
C MET A 253 8.31 -25.03 -17.27
N TYR A 254 7.15 -25.67 -17.01
CA TYR A 254 6.05 -25.73 -17.98
C TYR A 254 5.36 -24.38 -18.20
N LEU A 255 5.18 -23.57 -17.15
CA LEU A 255 4.70 -22.20 -17.33
C LEU A 255 5.67 -21.39 -18.20
N TYR A 256 6.98 -21.53 -18.00
CA TYR A 256 7.98 -20.89 -18.86
C TYR A 256 7.90 -21.37 -20.30
N GLU A 257 7.64 -22.66 -20.55
CA GLU A 257 7.35 -23.14 -21.92
C GLU A 257 6.17 -22.37 -22.53
N LEU A 258 5.04 -22.25 -21.83
CA LEU A 258 3.86 -21.52 -22.32
C LEU A 258 4.13 -20.04 -22.57
N LEU A 259 4.84 -19.36 -21.66
CA LEU A 259 5.21 -17.94 -21.81
C LEU A 259 6.13 -17.71 -23.01
N ASN A 260 6.92 -18.70 -23.41
CA ASN A 260 7.75 -18.65 -24.62
C ASN A 260 7.01 -19.12 -25.90
N GLY A 261 5.70 -19.37 -25.81
CA GLY A 261 4.89 -19.84 -26.92
C GLY A 261 5.26 -21.25 -27.39
N ILE A 262 5.68 -22.13 -26.46
CA ILE A 262 6.05 -23.52 -26.76
C ILE A 262 4.82 -24.41 -26.61
N GLY A 263 4.49 -25.14 -27.67
CA GLY A 263 3.31 -25.99 -27.72
C GLY A 263 2.01 -25.19 -27.73
N THR A 264 2.03 -23.92 -28.17
CA THR A 264 0.86 -23.06 -28.34
C THR A 264 0.68 -22.67 -29.82
N ALA A 265 -0.56 -22.59 -30.30
CA ALA A 265 -0.86 -22.23 -31.68
C ALA A 265 -0.89 -20.71 -31.90
N SER A 266 -1.27 -19.96 -30.87
CA SER A 266 -1.31 -18.50 -30.84
C SER A 266 -1.09 -17.99 -29.40
N PRO A 267 -0.88 -16.68 -29.19
CA PRO A 267 -0.86 -16.10 -27.85
C PRO A 267 -2.15 -16.37 -27.05
N GLU A 268 -3.32 -16.30 -27.68
CA GLU A 268 -4.61 -16.60 -27.04
C GLU A 268 -4.71 -18.07 -26.61
N ASP A 269 -4.22 -19.00 -27.43
CA ASP A 269 -4.11 -20.42 -27.05
C ASP A 269 -3.14 -20.61 -25.86
N GLY A 270 -2.06 -19.82 -25.81
CA GLY A 270 -1.15 -19.75 -24.67
C GLY A 270 -1.85 -19.35 -23.38
N LEU A 271 -2.61 -18.25 -23.40
CA LEU A 271 -3.42 -17.83 -22.25
C LEU A 271 -4.46 -18.87 -21.85
N LYS A 272 -5.14 -19.48 -22.83
CA LYS A 272 -6.11 -20.56 -22.56
C LYS A 272 -5.46 -21.74 -21.85
N LYS A 273 -4.25 -22.14 -22.26
CA LYS A 273 -3.48 -23.21 -21.62
C LYS A 273 -2.99 -22.84 -20.23
N MET A 274 -2.58 -21.58 -20.01
CA MET A 274 -2.24 -21.07 -18.68
C MET A 274 -3.47 -21.07 -17.74
N LYS A 275 -4.65 -20.66 -18.24
CA LYS A 275 -5.92 -20.74 -17.48
C LYS A 275 -6.31 -22.18 -17.17
N ALA A 276 -6.15 -23.09 -18.14
CA ALA A 276 -6.37 -24.52 -17.91
C ALA A 276 -5.40 -25.10 -16.87
N PHE A 277 -4.16 -24.62 -16.83
CA PHE A 277 -3.19 -24.98 -15.79
C PHE A 277 -3.60 -24.43 -14.42
N GLU A 278 -4.05 -23.17 -14.32
CA GLU A 278 -4.59 -22.62 -13.08
C GLU A 278 -5.73 -23.50 -12.54
N THR A 279 -6.72 -23.81 -13.37
CA THR A 279 -7.88 -24.63 -12.96
C THR A 279 -7.53 -26.09 -12.70
N GLY A 280 -6.71 -26.71 -13.54
CA GLY A 280 -6.42 -28.14 -13.43
C GLY A 280 -5.34 -28.50 -12.42
N PHE A 281 -4.39 -27.60 -12.15
CA PHE A 281 -3.26 -27.84 -11.26
C PHE A 281 -3.36 -27.05 -9.95
N LEU A 282 -3.63 -25.73 -10.01
CA LEU A 282 -3.64 -24.89 -8.80
C LEU A 282 -4.92 -25.08 -7.98
N ASP A 283 -6.08 -25.16 -8.63
CA ASP A 283 -7.35 -25.37 -7.91
C ASP A 283 -7.49 -26.81 -7.36
N ALA A 284 -6.75 -27.77 -7.95
CA ALA A 284 -6.60 -29.11 -7.42
C ALA A 284 -5.67 -29.19 -6.18
N GLY A 285 -5.08 -28.07 -5.74
CA GLY A 285 -4.19 -28.02 -4.56
C GLY A 285 -2.78 -28.55 -4.81
N LEU A 286 -2.37 -28.72 -6.07
CA LEU A 286 -1.02 -29.20 -6.42
C LEU A 286 0.03 -28.07 -6.44
N GLY A 287 -0.41 -26.81 -6.39
CA GLY A 287 0.44 -25.61 -6.35
C GLY A 287 0.33 -24.82 -5.05
N ASP A 288 1.05 -23.70 -4.99
CA ASP A 288 1.03 -22.76 -3.87
C ASP A 288 0.40 -21.39 -4.26
N PRO A 289 0.01 -20.56 -3.27
CA PRO A 289 -0.56 -19.24 -3.54
C PRO A 289 0.39 -18.30 -4.29
N VAL A 290 1.71 -18.49 -4.10
CA VAL A 290 2.75 -17.68 -4.76
C VAL A 290 2.77 -17.95 -6.26
N MET A 291 2.67 -19.21 -6.68
CA MET A 291 2.56 -19.62 -8.07
C MET A 291 1.30 -19.09 -8.72
N ARG A 292 0.16 -19.11 -8.02
CA ARG A 292 -1.08 -18.49 -8.53
C ARG A 292 -0.89 -17.00 -8.79
N LYS A 293 -0.31 -16.27 -7.83
CA LYS A 293 -0.03 -14.84 -7.98
C LYS A 293 0.92 -14.55 -9.14
N ASN A 294 2.00 -15.31 -9.26
CA ASN A 294 2.96 -15.17 -10.35
C ASN A 294 2.33 -15.50 -11.71
N LEU A 295 1.54 -16.57 -11.78
CA LEU A 295 0.86 -16.97 -13.01
C LEU A 295 -0.10 -15.89 -13.48
N ARG A 296 -0.98 -15.36 -12.62
CA ARG A 296 -1.91 -14.28 -13.01
C ARG A 296 -1.18 -13.03 -13.48
N ARG A 297 -0.13 -12.64 -12.76
CA ARG A 297 0.75 -11.54 -13.18
C ARG A 297 1.33 -11.80 -14.58
N TRP A 298 1.90 -12.99 -14.83
CA TRP A 298 2.46 -13.30 -16.14
C TRP A 298 1.38 -13.41 -17.22
N MET A 299 0.17 -13.87 -16.92
CA MET A 299 -0.93 -13.87 -17.89
C MET A 299 -1.31 -12.45 -18.32
N LEU A 300 -1.34 -11.50 -17.37
CA LEU A 300 -1.54 -10.09 -17.69
C LEU A 300 -0.40 -9.55 -18.56
N GLU A 301 0.84 -9.70 -18.10
CA GLU A 301 2.01 -9.17 -18.78
C GLU A 301 2.17 -9.81 -20.18
N PHE A 302 1.82 -11.10 -20.34
CA PHE A 302 1.83 -11.83 -21.60
C PHE A 302 0.75 -11.32 -22.56
N GLY A 303 -0.44 -11.01 -22.04
CA GLY A 303 -1.50 -10.37 -22.82
C GLY A 303 -1.11 -9.02 -23.39
N VAL A 304 -0.47 -8.18 -22.56
CA VAL A 304 0.01 -6.84 -22.95
C VAL A 304 1.05 -6.93 -24.07
N ILE A 305 2.09 -7.76 -23.91
CA ILE A 305 3.16 -7.88 -24.93
C ILE A 305 2.71 -8.55 -26.25
N HIS A 306 1.55 -9.22 -26.25
CA HIS A 306 1.00 -9.87 -27.43
C HIS A 306 -0.22 -9.13 -28.00
N HIS A 307 -0.54 -7.95 -27.47
CA HIS A 307 -1.65 -7.11 -27.91
C HIS A 307 -3.00 -7.84 -27.93
N ILE A 308 -3.25 -8.66 -26.90
CA ILE A 308 -4.53 -9.37 -26.71
C ILE A 308 -5.58 -8.39 -26.17
N ASP A 309 -6.85 -8.59 -26.50
CA ASP A 309 -7.95 -7.70 -26.09
C ASP A 309 -7.94 -7.39 -24.58
N ALA A 310 -7.97 -6.09 -24.25
CA ALA A 310 -7.89 -5.58 -22.88
C ALA A 310 -9.04 -6.08 -21.99
N ALA A 311 -10.23 -6.32 -22.56
CA ALA A 311 -11.35 -6.87 -21.81
C ALA A 311 -11.04 -8.25 -21.20
N LEU A 312 -10.32 -9.10 -21.95
CA LEU A 312 -9.86 -10.40 -21.47
C LEU A 312 -8.71 -10.26 -20.47
N ILE A 313 -7.77 -9.35 -20.73
CA ILE A 313 -6.55 -9.20 -19.90
C ILE A 313 -6.85 -8.64 -18.51
N ARG A 314 -7.87 -7.80 -18.38
CA ARG A 314 -8.34 -7.27 -17.09
C ARG A 314 -8.75 -8.38 -16.10
N GLU A 315 -9.17 -9.56 -16.57
CA GLU A 315 -9.47 -10.70 -15.69
C GLU A 315 -8.24 -11.19 -14.89
N TYR A 316 -7.04 -10.97 -15.43
CA TYR A 316 -5.78 -11.41 -14.81
C TYR A 316 -5.10 -10.33 -13.98
N ALA A 317 -5.59 -9.09 -14.05
CA ALA A 317 -5.08 -8.00 -13.25
C ALA A 317 -5.39 -8.21 -11.76
N ASP A 318 -4.57 -7.57 -10.91
CA ASP A 318 -4.84 -7.53 -9.49
C ASP A 318 -6.16 -6.77 -9.25
N PRO A 319 -7.20 -7.39 -8.65
CA PRO A 319 -8.49 -6.74 -8.44
C PRO A 319 -8.39 -5.43 -7.66
N GLU A 320 -7.44 -5.33 -6.70
CA GLU A 320 -7.25 -4.10 -5.93
C GLU A 320 -6.71 -2.96 -6.79
N ILE A 321 -5.86 -3.28 -7.77
CA ILE A 321 -5.32 -2.29 -8.71
C ILE A 321 -6.42 -1.83 -9.66
N MET A 322 -7.23 -2.76 -10.18
CA MET A 322 -8.33 -2.45 -11.09
C MET A 322 -9.42 -1.62 -10.43
N GLU A 323 -9.79 -1.95 -9.19
CA GLU A 323 -10.78 -1.17 -8.45
C GLU A 323 -10.28 0.25 -8.18
N ARG A 324 -9.00 0.41 -7.83
CA ARG A 324 -8.40 1.74 -7.66
C ARG A 324 -8.38 2.52 -8.97
N ASP A 325 -7.95 1.90 -10.06
CA ASP A 325 -7.84 2.58 -11.36
C ASP A 325 -9.24 2.97 -11.88
N ARG A 326 -10.26 2.12 -11.64
CA ARG A 326 -11.67 2.47 -11.85
C ARG A 326 -12.12 3.65 -10.99
N ALA A 327 -11.80 3.65 -9.70
CA ALA A 327 -12.15 4.74 -8.79
C ALA A 327 -11.51 6.07 -9.25
N LEU A 328 -10.24 6.06 -9.70
CA LEU A 328 -9.61 7.25 -10.27
C LEU A 328 -10.33 7.76 -11.52
N TRP A 329 -10.73 6.86 -12.42
CA TRP A 329 -11.46 7.24 -13.63
C TRP A 329 -12.81 7.88 -13.30
N VAL A 330 -13.56 7.29 -12.36
CA VAL A 330 -14.86 7.82 -11.88
C VAL A 330 -14.67 9.21 -11.26
N LEU A 331 -13.66 9.39 -10.41
CA LEU A 331 -13.38 10.67 -9.77
C LEU A 331 -12.92 11.76 -10.75
N LYS A 332 -12.28 11.37 -11.86
CA LYS A 332 -11.87 12.28 -12.93
C LYS A 332 -13.05 12.69 -13.81
N ASN A 333 -14.00 11.79 -14.05
CA ASN A 333 -15.16 12.01 -14.92
C ASN A 333 -16.50 11.82 -14.16
N PRO A 334 -16.75 12.60 -13.10
CA PRO A 334 -17.92 12.37 -12.25
C PRO A 334 -19.26 12.73 -12.92
N GLU A 335 -19.24 13.46 -14.04
CA GLU A 335 -20.44 13.82 -14.82
C GLU A 335 -20.96 12.65 -15.67
N GLU A 336 -20.09 11.69 -16.00
CA GLU A 336 -20.45 10.49 -16.78
C GLU A 336 -20.88 9.32 -15.87
N CYS A 337 -20.83 9.52 -14.55
CA CYS A 337 -21.02 8.48 -13.55
C CYS A 337 -22.20 8.78 -12.64
N GLU A 338 -22.90 7.72 -12.23
CA GLU A 338 -23.94 7.77 -11.19
C GLU A 338 -23.36 8.18 -9.84
N ASP A 339 -24.17 8.85 -9.01
CA ASP A 339 -23.73 9.38 -7.73
C ASP A 339 -23.21 8.30 -6.77
N GLU A 340 -23.85 7.13 -6.76
CA GLU A 340 -23.40 6.00 -5.93
C GLU A 340 -21.98 5.55 -6.32
N ALA A 341 -21.66 5.54 -7.61
CA ALA A 341 -20.33 5.16 -8.10
C ALA A 341 -19.27 6.20 -7.71
N VAL A 342 -19.59 7.50 -7.83
CA VAL A 342 -18.68 8.59 -7.44
C VAL A 342 -18.44 8.57 -5.92
N PHE A 343 -19.48 8.35 -5.12
CA PHE A 343 -19.35 8.24 -3.67
C PHE A 343 -18.50 7.02 -3.27
N ALA A 344 -18.76 5.85 -3.88
CA ALA A 344 -17.95 4.65 -3.64
C ALA A 344 -16.47 4.88 -4.00
N ALA A 345 -16.19 5.57 -5.11
CA ALA A 345 -14.83 5.92 -5.51
C ALA A 345 -14.15 6.86 -4.51
N LEU A 346 -14.86 7.83 -3.93
CA LEU A 346 -14.34 8.68 -2.85
C LEU A 346 -13.98 7.83 -1.61
N CYS A 347 -14.83 6.88 -1.24
CA CYS A 347 -14.60 5.95 -0.13
C CYS A 347 -13.32 5.11 -0.31
N THR A 348 -13.02 4.67 -1.55
CA THR A 348 -11.79 3.91 -1.86
C THR A 348 -10.51 4.65 -1.42
N PHE A 349 -10.48 5.98 -1.51
CA PHE A 349 -9.31 6.79 -1.15
C PHE A 349 -9.39 7.42 0.25
N ALA A 350 -10.61 7.70 0.72
CA ALA A 350 -10.85 8.25 2.06
C ALA A 350 -10.65 7.20 3.17
N GLY A 351 -10.90 5.93 2.86
CA GLY A 351 -10.93 4.82 3.79
C GLY A 351 -12.27 4.67 4.53
N LYS A 352 -12.36 3.66 5.41
CA LYS A 352 -13.60 3.21 6.06
C LYS A 352 -14.36 4.27 6.88
N LYS A 353 -13.70 5.37 7.26
CA LYS A 353 -14.33 6.45 8.04
C LYS A 353 -15.46 7.15 7.27
N LEU A 354 -15.30 7.32 5.95
CA LEU A 354 -16.32 7.97 5.12
C LEU A 354 -17.53 7.03 4.89
N GLU A 355 -17.28 5.73 4.72
CA GLU A 355 -18.35 4.73 4.54
C GLU A 355 -19.23 4.59 5.79
N GLN A 356 -18.64 4.69 6.97
CA GLN A 356 -19.33 4.60 8.27
C GLN A 356 -19.95 5.94 8.71
N SER A 357 -19.90 6.96 7.85
CA SER A 357 -20.49 8.26 8.15
C SER A 357 -22.01 8.18 8.34
N PRO A 358 -22.59 8.91 9.31
CA PRO A 358 -24.04 9.09 9.42
C PRO A 358 -24.66 9.63 8.12
N LEU A 359 -23.90 10.39 7.31
CA LEU A 359 -24.37 10.89 6.01
C LEU A 359 -24.43 9.80 4.94
N ALA A 360 -23.57 8.79 5.03
CA ALA A 360 -23.59 7.65 4.11
C ALA A 360 -24.76 6.69 4.41
N GLY A 361 -25.22 6.65 5.67
CA GLY A 361 -26.32 5.81 6.15
C GLY A 361 -27.72 6.41 6.04
N MET A 362 -27.89 7.61 5.47
CA MET A 362 -29.23 8.20 5.29
C MET A 362 -30.04 7.41 4.26
N GLU A 363 -31.24 6.95 4.64
CA GLU A 363 -32.10 6.09 3.80
C GLU A 363 -32.51 6.73 2.47
N ASP A 364 -32.55 8.07 2.41
CA ASP A 364 -32.92 8.84 1.23
C ASP A 364 -31.76 9.06 0.23
N GLY A 365 -30.54 8.65 0.59
CA GLY A 365 -29.33 8.87 -0.21
C GLY A 365 -28.90 10.34 -0.32
N THR A 366 -29.56 11.27 0.38
CA THR A 366 -29.30 12.72 0.27
C THR A 366 -27.87 13.07 0.65
N GLY A 367 -27.31 12.40 1.68
CA GLY A 367 -25.94 12.63 2.13
C GLY A 367 -24.92 12.29 1.03
N LYS A 368 -25.04 11.11 0.41
CA LYS A 368 -24.16 10.69 -0.71
C LYS A 368 -24.29 11.64 -1.90
N HIS A 369 -25.51 12.00 -2.27
CA HIS A 369 -25.77 12.95 -3.36
C HIS A 369 -25.09 14.29 -3.15
N LEU A 370 -25.17 14.85 -1.93
CA LEU A 370 -24.53 16.13 -1.61
C LEU A 370 -22.99 16.02 -1.66
N PHE A 371 -22.38 14.94 -1.18
CA PHE A 371 -20.94 14.73 -1.33
C PHE A 371 -20.50 14.74 -2.79
N VAL A 372 -21.22 14.03 -3.64
CA VAL A 372 -20.93 13.96 -5.08
C VAL A 372 -21.10 15.33 -5.74
N ARG A 373 -22.14 16.09 -5.38
CA ARG A 373 -22.30 17.46 -5.87
C ARG A 373 -21.16 18.38 -5.45
N VAL A 374 -20.68 18.29 -4.21
CA VAL A 374 -19.51 19.05 -3.76
C VAL A 374 -18.27 18.64 -4.55
N TRP A 375 -18.07 17.34 -4.80
CA TRP A 375 -16.97 16.84 -5.65
C TRP A 375 -17.03 17.37 -7.09
N ARG A 376 -18.20 17.30 -7.73
CA ARG A 376 -18.41 17.86 -9.08
C ARG A 376 -18.17 19.37 -9.12
N HIS A 377 -18.69 20.09 -8.11
CA HIS A 377 -18.54 21.53 -8.02
C HIS A 377 -17.06 21.93 -7.91
N ILE A 378 -16.31 21.34 -6.97
CA ILE A 378 -14.90 21.69 -6.78
C ILE A 378 -14.08 21.37 -8.02
N LEU A 379 -14.35 20.27 -8.73
CA LEU A 379 -13.64 19.94 -9.96
C LEU A 379 -13.84 20.98 -11.08
N GLY A 380 -15.01 21.59 -11.16
CA GLY A 380 -15.30 22.63 -12.16
C GLY A 380 -14.81 24.04 -11.78
N THR A 381 -14.65 24.33 -10.49
CA THR A 381 -14.33 25.69 -10.00
C THR A 381 -12.91 25.86 -9.51
N TYR A 382 -12.27 24.79 -9.05
CA TYR A 382 -10.95 24.87 -8.46
C TYR A 382 -9.90 25.03 -9.55
N ASP A 383 -9.15 26.12 -9.46
CA ASP A 383 -7.93 26.34 -10.23
C ASP A 383 -6.84 26.87 -9.30
N GLN A 384 -5.85 26.03 -9.02
CA GLN A 384 -4.61 26.47 -8.39
C GLN A 384 -3.45 26.22 -9.34
N GLN A 385 -2.82 27.30 -9.79
CA GLN A 385 -1.65 27.25 -10.68
C GLN A 385 -1.92 26.52 -12.02
N GLY A 386 -3.15 26.56 -12.54
CA GLY A 386 -3.55 25.89 -13.78
C GLY A 386 -3.80 24.38 -13.60
N MET A 387 -3.96 23.90 -12.36
CA MET A 387 -4.27 22.52 -12.04
C MET A 387 -5.68 22.39 -11.48
N ASP A 388 -6.44 21.44 -12.01
CA ASP A 388 -7.72 21.02 -11.46
C ASP A 388 -7.55 20.33 -10.09
N PHE A 389 -8.67 20.19 -9.36
CA PHE A 389 -8.62 19.59 -8.03
C PHE A 389 -8.22 18.11 -8.07
N PHE A 390 -8.61 17.39 -9.11
CA PHE A 390 -8.23 15.99 -9.31
C PHE A 390 -6.70 15.83 -9.38
N THR A 391 -6.04 16.63 -10.21
CA THR A 391 -4.58 16.63 -10.36
C THR A 391 -3.89 17.12 -9.09
N ALA A 392 -4.50 18.04 -8.34
CA ALA A 392 -3.99 18.45 -7.04
C ALA A 392 -4.02 17.30 -6.01
N CYS A 393 -5.02 16.40 -6.06
CA CYS A 393 -5.14 15.25 -5.15
C CYS A 393 -4.37 14.01 -5.61
N PHE A 394 -4.40 13.68 -6.90
CA PHE A 394 -3.90 12.40 -7.43
C PHE A 394 -2.68 12.56 -8.35
N GLY A 395 -2.29 13.80 -8.68
CA GLY A 395 -1.25 14.09 -9.66
C GLY A 395 -1.69 13.78 -11.09
N GLY A 396 -0.72 13.78 -12.00
CA GLY A 396 -0.90 13.31 -13.38
C GLY A 396 -0.35 11.89 -13.58
N PRO A 397 -0.77 11.20 -14.65
CA PRO A 397 -0.21 9.89 -14.99
C PRO A 397 1.29 10.02 -15.30
N ARG A 398 2.09 9.08 -14.79
CA ARG A 398 3.55 9.07 -14.96
C ARG A 398 4.01 7.75 -15.55
N ALA A 399 5.05 7.83 -16.38
CA ALA A 399 5.68 6.67 -16.99
C ALA A 399 6.78 6.10 -16.08
N PHE A 400 6.66 4.82 -15.74
CA PHE A 400 7.63 4.06 -14.96
C PHE A 400 8.26 2.98 -15.84
N PRO A 401 9.56 2.67 -15.69
CA PRO A 401 10.16 1.51 -16.33
C PRO A 401 9.36 0.24 -15.98
N TRP A 402 8.96 -0.49 -17.01
CA TRP A 402 8.25 -1.76 -16.85
C TRP A 402 9.04 -2.86 -17.53
N TYR A 403 9.19 -3.99 -16.84
CA TYR A 403 9.95 -5.14 -17.33
C TYR A 403 9.00 -6.33 -17.44
N PRO A 404 8.46 -6.59 -18.64
CA PRO A 404 7.56 -7.72 -18.86
C PRO A 404 8.25 -9.04 -18.51
N MET A 405 7.49 -10.00 -17.99
CA MET A 405 7.97 -11.35 -17.65
C MET A 405 9.10 -11.33 -16.60
N ALA A 406 9.17 -10.29 -15.76
CA ALA A 406 10.16 -10.26 -14.69
C ALA A 406 9.99 -11.50 -13.78
N ASN A 407 11.13 -12.08 -13.38
CA ASN A 407 11.17 -13.34 -12.63
C ASN A 407 10.57 -14.55 -13.39
N ALA A 408 10.57 -14.54 -14.72
CA ALA A 408 10.30 -15.73 -15.53
C ALA A 408 11.50 -16.05 -16.43
N ILE A 409 11.64 -17.33 -16.80
CA ILE A 409 12.53 -17.73 -17.88
C ILE A 409 11.81 -17.41 -19.19
N TYR A 410 12.05 -16.22 -19.73
CA TYR A 410 11.42 -15.74 -20.95
C TYR A 410 12.47 -15.15 -21.90
N TRP A 411 12.35 -15.47 -23.19
CA TRP A 411 13.24 -14.96 -24.21
C TRP A 411 12.45 -14.55 -25.45
N GLN A 412 12.58 -13.27 -25.82
CA GLN A 412 12.07 -12.77 -27.09
C GLN A 412 13.20 -12.78 -28.13
N PRO A 413 13.07 -13.52 -29.25
CA PRO A 413 14.11 -13.58 -30.28
C PRO A 413 14.33 -12.27 -31.03
N GLN A 414 13.29 -11.46 -31.14
CA GLN A 414 13.29 -10.17 -31.81
C GLN A 414 12.97 -9.06 -30.81
N VAL A 415 13.53 -7.87 -31.03
CA VAL A 415 13.15 -6.68 -30.26
C VAL A 415 11.67 -6.41 -30.52
N HIS A 416 10.91 -6.17 -29.46
CA HIS A 416 9.49 -5.85 -29.59
C HIS A 416 9.34 -4.58 -30.46
N PRO A 417 8.42 -4.57 -31.44
CA PRO A 417 8.12 -3.36 -32.20
C PRO A 417 7.62 -2.25 -31.26
N ASP A 418 7.71 -1.01 -31.73
CA ASP A 418 7.06 0.10 -31.04
C ASP A 418 5.56 -0.18 -30.94
N ASP A 419 5.04 -0.12 -29.73
CA ASP A 419 3.66 -0.50 -29.44
C ASP A 419 3.10 0.34 -28.29
N GLU A 420 1.79 0.53 -28.29
CA GLU A 420 1.05 1.21 -27.26
C GLU A 420 -0.21 0.41 -26.94
N TYR A 421 -0.24 -0.11 -25.72
CA TYR A 421 -1.31 -0.96 -25.23
C TYR A 421 -2.04 -0.23 -24.11
N MET A 422 -3.34 -0.02 -24.27
CA MET A 422 -4.18 0.59 -23.25
C MET A 422 -4.90 -0.53 -22.48
N LEU A 423 -4.55 -0.71 -21.20
CA LEU A 423 -5.24 -1.69 -20.36
C LEU A 423 -6.57 -1.10 -19.87
N ASP A 424 -6.52 0.12 -19.38
CA ASP A 424 -7.67 0.92 -18.96
C ASP A 424 -7.34 2.41 -19.15
N GLU A 425 -8.29 3.28 -18.83
CA GLU A 425 -8.21 4.73 -19.01
C GLU A 425 -7.18 5.40 -18.07
N CYS A 426 -6.71 4.68 -17.04
CA CYS A 426 -5.71 5.13 -16.08
C CYS A 426 -4.34 4.47 -16.27
N ARG A 427 -4.25 3.38 -17.06
CA ARG A 427 -3.07 2.55 -17.23
C ARG A 427 -2.84 2.14 -18.69
N SER A 428 -1.69 2.57 -19.21
CA SER A 428 -1.20 2.14 -20.51
C SER A 428 0.24 1.65 -20.45
N TYR A 429 0.63 0.83 -21.42
CA TYR A 429 1.96 0.30 -21.59
C TYR A 429 2.49 0.76 -22.93
N THR A 430 3.68 1.36 -22.93
CA THR A 430 4.31 1.87 -24.14
C THR A 430 5.66 1.18 -24.32
N CYS A 431 5.88 0.62 -25.51
CA CYS A 431 7.17 0.11 -25.93
C CYS A 431 7.78 1.08 -26.94
N ARG A 432 8.99 1.56 -26.68
CA ARG A 432 9.77 2.38 -27.62
C ARG A 432 11.18 1.83 -27.71
N ASN A 433 11.63 1.46 -28.90
CA ASN A 433 12.94 0.86 -29.13
C ASN A 433 13.23 -0.37 -28.22
N GLY A 434 12.21 -1.18 -27.94
CA GLY A 434 12.32 -2.34 -27.06
C GLY A 434 12.37 -2.04 -25.56
N VAL A 435 12.23 -0.76 -25.16
CA VAL A 435 12.12 -0.35 -23.75
C VAL A 435 10.65 -0.14 -23.41
N TRP A 436 10.19 -0.87 -22.40
CA TRP A 436 8.83 -0.82 -21.92
C TRP A 436 8.66 0.18 -20.78
N LYS A 437 7.55 0.93 -20.83
CA LYS A 437 7.13 1.82 -19.76
C LYS A 437 5.65 1.62 -19.47
N GLU A 438 5.32 1.57 -18.19
CA GLU A 438 3.94 1.59 -17.70
C GLU A 438 3.59 3.02 -17.31
N VAL A 439 2.56 3.58 -17.94
CA VAL A 439 1.99 4.88 -17.60
C VAL A 439 0.84 4.64 -16.64
N ARG A 440 0.90 5.21 -15.44
CA ARG A 440 -0.13 5.04 -14.39
C ARG A 440 -0.17 6.21 -13.42
N TYR A 441 -1.25 6.28 -12.65
CA TYR A 441 -1.30 7.04 -11.41
C TYR A 441 -0.64 6.23 -10.28
N ASP A 442 0.28 6.85 -9.54
CA ASP A 442 1.06 6.16 -8.51
C ASP A 442 0.83 6.80 -7.13
N LYS A 443 0.62 5.94 -6.12
CA LYS A 443 0.27 6.32 -4.75
C LYS A 443 1.30 7.27 -4.13
N LEU A 444 2.55 7.21 -4.56
CA LEU A 444 3.63 8.09 -4.08
C LEU A 444 3.39 9.57 -4.39
N TYR A 445 2.56 9.87 -5.39
CA TYR A 445 2.24 11.24 -5.81
C TYR A 445 0.85 11.70 -5.38
N PHE A 446 0.13 10.89 -4.59
CA PHE A 446 -1.19 11.26 -4.09
C PHE A 446 -1.06 12.17 -2.88
N ASP A 447 -1.65 13.35 -2.95
CA ASP A 447 -1.87 14.20 -1.79
C ASP A 447 -3.14 13.74 -1.05
N THR A 448 -2.99 12.60 -0.36
CA THR A 448 -4.07 12.01 0.45
C THR A 448 -4.48 12.92 1.60
N ASN A 449 -3.61 13.80 2.08
CA ASN A 449 -3.93 14.76 3.14
C ASN A 449 -4.87 15.82 2.61
N LYS A 450 -4.62 16.36 1.42
CA LYS A 450 -5.51 17.34 0.77
C LYS A 450 -6.89 16.78 0.48
N LEU A 451 -6.95 15.53 -0.02
CA LEU A 451 -8.23 14.85 -0.22
C LEU A 451 -8.99 14.63 1.10
N ARG A 452 -8.30 14.15 2.14
CA ARG A 452 -8.91 13.93 3.46
C ARG A 452 -9.39 15.23 4.11
N ALA A 453 -8.60 16.30 4.01
CA ALA A 453 -8.98 17.63 4.47
C ALA A 453 -10.27 18.12 3.81
N PHE A 454 -10.36 17.98 2.48
CA PHE A 454 -11.56 18.33 1.73
C PHE A 454 -12.78 17.51 2.17
N LEU A 455 -12.63 16.19 2.28
CA LEU A 455 -13.73 15.31 2.67
C LEU A 455 -14.18 15.56 4.11
N HIS A 456 -13.25 15.81 5.03
CA HIS A 456 -13.57 16.10 6.42
C HIS A 456 -14.33 17.42 6.58
N GLU A 457 -13.90 18.51 5.94
CA GLU A 457 -14.63 19.79 5.99
C GLU A 457 -15.99 19.69 5.28
N THR A 458 -16.06 18.93 4.17
CA THR A 458 -17.34 18.63 3.49
C THR A 458 -18.30 17.91 4.42
N GLU A 459 -17.83 16.83 5.06
CA GLU A 459 -18.63 16.05 6.00
C GLU A 459 -19.10 16.89 7.18
N ARG A 460 -18.19 17.66 7.79
CA ARG A 460 -18.49 18.53 8.93
C ARG A 460 -19.61 19.51 8.63
N ARG A 461 -19.52 20.19 7.48
CA ARG A 461 -20.49 21.20 7.05
C ARG A 461 -21.83 20.56 6.67
N LEU A 462 -21.81 19.43 5.97
CA LEU A 462 -23.03 18.71 5.62
C LEU A 462 -23.74 18.13 6.85
N ARG A 463 -23.01 17.57 7.83
CA ARG A 463 -23.58 17.12 9.11
C ARG A 463 -24.25 18.28 9.85
N LYS A 464 -23.64 19.48 9.84
CA LYS A 464 -24.23 20.71 10.42
C LYS A 464 -25.50 21.15 9.69
N TYR A 465 -25.49 21.10 8.37
CA TYR A 465 -26.64 21.47 7.54
C TYR A 465 -27.83 20.52 7.73
N LEU A 466 -27.57 19.21 7.70
CA LEU A 466 -28.59 18.15 7.84
C LEU A 466 -28.94 17.82 9.28
N LYS A 467 -28.27 18.44 10.27
CA LYS A 467 -28.51 18.28 11.71
C LYS A 467 -28.46 16.83 12.18
N THR A 468 -27.44 16.07 11.76
CA THR A 468 -27.33 14.63 12.02
C THR A 468 -26.86 14.25 13.44
N GLY A 469 -26.66 15.21 14.35
CA GLY A 469 -26.42 14.92 15.78
C GLY A 469 -25.03 14.43 16.19
N HIS A 470 -24.01 14.46 15.32
CA HIS A 470 -22.62 14.10 15.63
C HIS A 470 -21.62 15.00 14.88
N TYR A 471 -21.39 16.22 15.36
CA TYR A 471 -20.61 17.22 14.62
C TYR A 471 -19.10 16.98 14.71
N LEU A 472 -18.40 17.17 13.59
CA LEU A 472 -16.94 17.07 13.52
C LEU A 472 -16.27 18.38 13.97
N ARG A 473 -15.09 18.26 14.60
CA ARG A 473 -14.29 19.41 15.08
C ARG A 473 -13.80 20.26 13.89
N GLN A 474 -13.70 21.56 14.10
CA GLN A 474 -13.14 22.48 13.11
C GLN A 474 -11.63 22.29 13.01
N ASN A 475 -11.11 22.17 11.80
CA ASN A 475 -9.68 22.29 11.54
C ASN A 475 -9.42 23.56 10.69
N PRO A 476 -8.76 24.60 11.24
CA PRO A 476 -8.47 25.83 10.50
C PRO A 476 -7.69 25.60 9.19
N ALA A 477 -6.84 24.56 9.13
CA ALA A 477 -6.07 24.22 7.95
C ALA A 477 -6.93 23.70 6.78
N GLU A 478 -8.17 23.30 7.03
CA GLU A 478 -9.10 22.71 6.07
C GLU A 478 -10.19 23.69 5.62
N ALA A 479 -10.21 24.89 6.22
CA ALA A 479 -11.25 25.90 6.01
C ALA A 479 -11.35 26.36 4.54
N TRP A 480 -10.27 26.22 3.76
CA TRP A 480 -10.26 26.53 2.32
C TRP A 480 -11.30 25.72 1.53
N ALA A 481 -11.68 24.53 1.99
CA ALA A 481 -12.69 23.71 1.33
C ALA A 481 -14.13 24.19 1.62
N GLY A 482 -14.33 24.97 2.68
CA GLY A 482 -15.65 25.38 3.16
C GLY A 482 -16.44 26.22 2.15
N GLU A 483 -15.77 27.07 1.37
CA GLU A 483 -16.42 27.93 0.36
C GLU A 483 -17.15 27.10 -0.71
N TYR A 484 -16.52 26.01 -1.16
CA TYR A 484 -17.11 25.11 -2.16
C TYR A 484 -18.33 24.37 -1.60
N VAL A 485 -18.27 23.94 -0.34
CA VAL A 485 -19.37 23.23 0.31
C VAL A 485 -20.56 24.18 0.53
N GLU A 486 -20.31 25.40 0.98
CA GLU A 486 -21.35 26.42 1.18
C GLU A 486 -22.03 26.80 -0.14
N ALA A 487 -21.29 26.90 -1.24
CA ALA A 487 -21.86 27.16 -2.55
C ALA A 487 -22.87 26.07 -2.97
N VAL A 488 -22.52 24.80 -2.74
CA VAL A 488 -23.42 23.67 -3.04
C VAL A 488 -24.63 23.64 -2.11
N ILE A 489 -24.46 23.91 -0.81
CA ILE A 489 -25.59 24.00 0.14
C ILE A 489 -26.56 25.12 -0.30
N LYS A 490 -26.05 26.30 -0.65
CA LYS A 490 -26.89 27.42 -1.13
C LYS A 490 -27.63 27.07 -2.42
N ALA A 491 -26.96 26.44 -3.38
CA ALA A 491 -27.58 25.99 -4.62
C ALA A 491 -28.70 24.96 -4.35
N TRP A 492 -28.44 24.02 -3.45
CA TRP A 492 -29.40 23.01 -3.02
C TRP A 492 -30.63 23.60 -2.32
N GLU A 493 -30.44 24.59 -1.44
CA GLU A 493 -31.55 25.33 -0.82
C GLU A 493 -32.39 26.06 -1.86
N GLN A 494 -31.75 26.72 -2.85
CA GLN A 494 -32.45 27.39 -3.93
C GLN A 494 -33.25 26.42 -4.80
N GLU A 495 -32.70 25.24 -5.10
CA GLU A 495 -33.42 24.18 -5.82
C GLU A 495 -34.63 23.69 -5.02
N LYS A 496 -34.47 23.46 -3.71
CA LYS A 496 -35.59 23.11 -2.83
C LYS A 496 -36.66 24.19 -2.81
N LEU A 497 -36.28 25.46 -2.69
CA LEU A 497 -37.22 26.58 -2.74
C LEU A 497 -37.95 26.65 -4.09
N LYS A 498 -37.24 26.50 -5.21
CA LYS A 498 -37.85 26.46 -6.55
C LYS A 498 -38.75 25.25 -6.75
N ALA A 499 -38.41 24.09 -6.19
CA ALA A 499 -39.23 22.89 -6.24
C ALA A 499 -40.49 23.01 -5.37
N MET A 500 -40.41 23.75 -4.26
CA MET A 500 -41.53 24.09 -3.38
C MET A 500 -42.42 25.20 -3.97
N GLN A 501 -41.91 26.01 -4.90
CA GLN A 501 -42.72 26.97 -5.63
C GLN A 501 -43.71 26.22 -6.54
N PRO A 502 -45.03 26.38 -6.34
CA PRO A 502 -46.01 25.73 -7.20
C PRO A 502 -45.80 26.19 -8.64
N LYS A 503 -45.75 25.25 -9.59
CA LYS A 503 -45.78 25.56 -11.03
C LYS A 503 -47.16 26.12 -11.38
N ILE A 504 -47.36 27.42 -11.19
CA ILE A 504 -48.58 28.11 -11.57
C ILE A 504 -48.60 28.20 -13.10
N THR A 505 -49.38 27.34 -13.74
CA THR A 505 -49.66 27.43 -15.18
C THR A 505 -50.80 28.43 -15.35
N ILE A 506 -50.45 29.70 -15.60
CA ILE A 506 -51.46 30.74 -15.86
C ILE A 506 -51.94 30.59 -17.30
N ASN A 507 -53.19 30.18 -17.48
CA ASN A 507 -53.81 30.16 -18.80
C ASN A 507 -54.19 31.60 -19.19
N LEU A 508 -53.50 32.17 -20.18
CA LEU A 508 -53.71 33.53 -20.65
C LEU A 508 -54.90 33.67 -21.62
N SER A 509 -55.61 32.57 -21.96
CA SER A 509 -56.76 32.62 -22.87
C SER A 509 -57.93 33.45 -22.36
N ASP A 510 -58.07 33.54 -21.03
CA ASP A 510 -59.26 34.12 -20.40
C ASP A 510 -59.02 35.57 -19.96
N LEU A 511 -57.79 36.11 -20.16
CA LEU A 511 -57.42 37.46 -19.76
C LEU A 511 -58.22 38.55 -20.49
N ASP A 512 -58.51 38.34 -21.77
CA ASP A 512 -59.31 39.28 -22.54
C ASP A 512 -60.78 39.25 -22.12
N GLN A 513 -61.30 38.08 -21.73
CA GLN A 513 -62.65 37.95 -21.18
C GLN A 513 -62.75 38.64 -19.81
N ILE A 514 -61.78 38.43 -18.92
CA ILE A 514 -61.72 39.09 -17.60
C ILE A 514 -61.63 40.63 -17.76
N ARG A 515 -60.88 41.13 -18.76
CA ARG A 515 -60.80 42.57 -19.06
C ARG A 515 -62.11 43.13 -19.60
N GLN A 516 -62.83 42.37 -20.41
CA GLN A 516 -64.14 42.78 -20.93
C GLN A 516 -65.21 42.77 -19.83
N ASP A 517 -65.24 41.74 -18.99
CA ASP A 517 -66.19 41.60 -17.88
C ASP A 517 -65.97 42.70 -16.81
N ALA A 518 -64.70 43.03 -16.52
CA ALA A 518 -64.35 44.13 -15.63
C ALA A 518 -64.73 45.50 -16.19
N ARG A 519 -64.56 45.73 -17.51
CA ARG A 519 -65.04 46.95 -18.19
C ARG A 519 -66.56 47.04 -18.14
N PHE A 520 -67.26 45.94 -18.40
CA PHE A 520 -68.72 45.91 -18.34
C PHE A 520 -69.25 46.17 -16.93
N THR A 521 -68.59 45.61 -15.91
CA THR A 521 -68.98 45.82 -14.50
C THR A 521 -68.69 47.25 -14.05
N ARG A 522 -67.57 47.85 -14.48
CA ARG A 522 -67.28 49.27 -14.28
C ARG A 522 -68.36 50.14 -14.92
N ASP A 523 -68.67 49.88 -16.19
CA ASP A 523 -69.63 50.70 -16.96
C ASP A 523 -71.08 50.52 -16.47
N SER A 524 -71.40 49.39 -15.84
CA SER A 524 -72.71 49.13 -15.21
C SER A 524 -72.84 49.69 -13.80
N LEU A 525 -71.74 50.02 -13.12
CA LEU A 525 -71.73 50.60 -11.76
C LEU A 525 -71.57 52.13 -11.77
N LEU A 526 -71.25 52.73 -12.92
CA LEU A 526 -71.22 54.17 -13.13
C LEU A 526 -72.64 54.68 -13.40
N THR A 527 -73.12 55.64 -12.59
CA THR A 527 -74.35 56.39 -12.88
C THR A 527 -74.08 57.49 -13.92
N GLU A 528 -75.09 57.92 -14.68
CA GLU A 528 -74.95 58.90 -15.78
C GLU A 528 -74.23 60.20 -15.35
N ASP A 529 -74.36 60.61 -14.08
CA ASP A 529 -73.69 61.79 -13.51
C ASP A 529 -72.17 61.64 -13.31
N GLU A 530 -71.61 60.42 -13.36
CA GLU A 530 -70.16 60.14 -13.20
C GLU A 530 -69.44 59.88 -14.54
N MET A 531 -70.17 59.75 -15.66
CA MET A 531 -69.56 59.58 -16.99
C MET A 531 -68.96 60.88 -17.54
N ASP A 532 -69.46 62.05 -17.12
CA ASP A 532 -69.02 63.36 -17.62
C ASP A 532 -67.82 63.96 -16.86
N ALA A 533 -67.40 63.36 -15.74
CA ALA A 533 -66.26 63.83 -14.94
C ALA A 533 -64.91 63.13 -15.28
N ALA A 534 -64.93 62.09 -16.12
CA ALA A 534 -63.74 61.28 -16.44
C ALA A 534 -62.89 61.83 -17.61
N GLY A 535 -63.11 63.09 -18.01
CA GLY A 535 -62.44 63.75 -19.14
C GLY A 535 -61.18 64.55 -18.80
N GLU A 536 -60.79 64.70 -17.53
CA GLU A 536 -59.59 65.46 -17.17
C GLU A 536 -58.38 64.57 -16.89
N ASN A 537 -57.37 64.71 -17.77
CA ASN A 537 -56.05 64.10 -17.67
C ASN A 537 -55.37 64.39 -16.32
N PHE A 538 -54.89 63.35 -15.63
CA PHE A 538 -53.86 63.45 -14.60
C PHE A 538 -52.59 62.67 -15.01
N PRO A 539 -51.39 63.25 -14.82
CA PRO A 539 -50.12 62.74 -15.36
C PRO A 539 -49.45 61.68 -14.47
N ASP A 540 -48.59 60.88 -15.10
CA ASP A 540 -47.69 59.88 -14.51
C ASP A 540 -46.95 60.38 -13.25
N LYS A 541 -47.02 59.61 -12.16
CA LYS A 541 -46.02 59.67 -11.08
C LYS A 541 -45.71 58.28 -10.52
N GLU A 542 -44.41 58.01 -10.49
CA GLU A 542 -43.72 56.88 -9.90
C GLU A 542 -44.12 56.67 -8.43
N ALA A 543 -44.30 55.41 -8.04
CA ALA A 543 -44.56 55.00 -6.68
C ALA A 543 -43.24 54.72 -5.95
N ASP A 544 -42.91 55.57 -4.97
CA ASP A 544 -41.80 55.32 -4.04
C ASP A 544 -42.19 54.27 -2.96
N PRO A 545 -41.23 53.47 -2.46
CA PRO A 545 -41.51 52.37 -1.52
C PRO A 545 -41.70 52.87 -0.08
N VAL A 546 -42.69 52.32 0.63
CA VAL A 546 -42.97 52.59 2.04
C VAL A 546 -42.09 51.71 2.94
N GLU A 547 -41.14 52.33 3.64
CA GLU A 547 -40.36 51.74 4.74
C GLU A 547 -41.22 51.63 6.02
N ILE A 548 -41.30 50.44 6.62
CA ILE A 548 -41.93 50.22 7.93
C ILE A 548 -40.87 49.68 8.90
N LEU A 549 -40.42 50.55 9.81
CA LEU A 549 -39.58 50.25 10.97
C LEU A 549 -40.45 49.95 12.21
N PRO A 550 -40.12 48.96 13.05
CA PRO A 550 -40.63 48.88 14.41
C PRO A 550 -39.56 49.30 15.45
N LYS A 551 -39.90 50.29 16.29
CA LYS A 551 -39.35 50.52 17.65
C LYS A 551 -40.32 49.84 18.63
N GLY A 552 -39.99 49.24 19.76
CA GLY A 552 -38.79 49.09 20.57
C GLY A 552 -39.30 48.73 21.98
N TRP A 553 -38.73 47.73 22.66
CA TRP A 553 -38.93 47.48 24.10
C TRP A 553 -37.54 47.30 24.72
N GLU A 554 -37.25 48.08 25.76
CA GLU A 554 -35.96 48.23 26.44
C GLU A 554 -35.83 47.29 27.67
N PRO A 555 -34.63 47.17 28.29
CA PRO A 555 -34.09 45.96 28.90
C PRO A 555 -34.32 45.83 30.43
N VAL A 556 -34.03 44.65 30.98
CA VAL A 556 -34.06 44.36 32.43
C VAL A 556 -32.64 44.15 32.97
N GLU A 557 -32.38 44.75 34.14
CA GLU A 557 -31.11 44.95 34.85
C GLU A 557 -30.52 43.70 35.57
N GLU A 558 -29.20 43.75 35.80
CA GLU A 558 -28.39 42.88 36.69
C GLU A 558 -28.33 43.37 38.15
N ARG A 559 -28.06 42.43 39.11
CA ARG A 559 -27.08 42.47 40.25
C ARG A 559 -27.55 41.75 41.55
N PRO A 560 -26.73 41.50 42.61
CA PRO A 560 -25.27 41.19 42.74
C PRO A 560 -24.90 40.13 43.85
N LEU A 561 -23.61 39.72 43.97
CA LEU A 561 -22.74 39.61 45.21
C LEU A 561 -21.76 38.38 45.31
N GLU A 562 -20.46 38.67 45.50
CA GLU A 562 -19.33 37.85 46.05
C GLU A 562 -19.37 37.78 47.62
N PRO A 563 -18.49 37.11 48.46
CA PRO A 563 -17.05 36.72 48.25
C PRO A 563 -16.41 35.48 48.99
N ALA A 564 -15.21 35.09 48.52
CA ALA A 564 -13.91 34.66 49.13
C ALA A 564 -13.68 33.65 50.32
N ALA A 565 -12.60 32.84 50.13
CA ALA A 565 -11.62 32.18 51.07
C ALA A 565 -11.89 30.72 51.53
N ALA A 566 -10.97 29.73 51.60
CA ALA A 566 -9.49 29.65 51.66
C ALA A 566 -8.92 28.24 51.24
N ALA A 567 -7.59 28.15 51.03
CA ALA A 567 -6.71 27.05 50.53
C ALA A 567 -6.77 25.68 51.28
N VAL A 568 -6.37 24.50 50.73
CA VAL A 568 -5.03 23.87 50.39
C VAL A 568 -5.30 22.44 49.80
N PRO A 569 -4.41 21.64 49.15
CA PRO A 569 -3.32 21.85 48.17
C PRO A 569 -3.55 21.20 46.78
N GLU A 570 -2.80 21.71 45.79
CA GLU A 570 -2.75 21.37 44.36
C GLU A 570 -2.31 19.92 44.05
N ALA A 571 -3.08 19.23 43.19
CA ALA A 571 -2.60 18.47 42.01
C ALA A 571 -3.63 17.49 41.40
N LEU A 572 -4.81 17.27 41.99
CA LEU A 572 -5.81 16.30 41.46
C LEU A 572 -7.29 16.72 41.65
N SER A 573 -7.59 17.97 42.02
CA SER A 573 -8.97 18.45 42.28
C SER A 573 -9.59 19.34 41.20
N ASP A 574 -8.87 19.64 40.11
CA ASP A 574 -9.33 20.63 39.13
C ASP A 574 -10.26 20.07 38.04
N PHE A 575 -10.39 18.74 37.93
CA PHE A 575 -11.15 18.12 36.83
C PHE A 575 -12.58 17.71 37.19
N MET A 576 -12.89 17.43 38.45
CA MET A 576 -14.19 16.85 38.81
C MET A 576 -14.47 16.94 40.32
N ASP A 577 -15.73 17.12 40.71
CA ASP A 577 -16.15 17.10 42.11
C ASP A 577 -15.72 15.78 42.80
N PRO A 578 -15.13 15.82 44.02
CA PRO A 578 -14.72 14.64 44.78
C PRO A 578 -15.79 13.54 44.91
N VAL A 579 -17.06 13.93 44.87
CA VAL A 579 -18.19 13.00 44.94
C VAL A 579 -18.30 12.18 43.64
N TYR A 580 -18.14 12.81 42.47
CA TYR A 580 -18.21 12.14 41.17
C TYR A 580 -16.95 11.28 40.89
N MET A 581 -15.78 11.72 41.36
CA MET A 581 -14.54 10.94 41.27
C MET A 581 -14.63 9.61 42.03
N LYS A 582 -15.21 9.61 43.23
CA LYS A 582 -15.42 8.38 44.01
C LYS A 582 -16.43 7.44 43.34
N LEU A 583 -17.48 8.00 42.73
CA LEU A 583 -18.44 7.22 41.97
C LEU A 583 -17.77 6.56 40.75
N LEU A 584 -16.97 7.29 39.99
CA LEU A 584 -16.23 6.76 38.83
C LEU A 584 -15.26 5.64 39.23
N LEU A 585 -14.50 5.81 40.32
CA LEU A 585 -13.59 4.76 40.83
C LEU A 585 -14.34 3.50 41.27
N ALA A 586 -15.51 3.64 41.89
CA ALA A 586 -16.35 2.50 42.27
C ALA A 586 -16.85 1.75 41.03
N LEU A 587 -17.28 2.47 39.99
CA LEU A 587 -17.72 1.90 38.72
C LEU A 587 -16.58 1.17 37.98
N LEU A 588 -15.35 1.73 37.98
CA LEU A 588 -14.17 1.09 37.40
C LEU A 588 -13.75 -0.20 38.11
N GLN A 589 -14.04 -0.33 39.41
CA GLN A 589 -13.79 -1.54 40.20
C GLN A 589 -14.88 -2.62 40.03
N GLY A 590 -15.90 -2.36 39.20
CA GLY A 590 -17.00 -3.28 38.93
C GLY A 590 -18.15 -3.22 39.95
N ASP A 591 -18.18 -2.19 40.81
CA ASP A 591 -19.35 -1.92 41.65
C ASP A 591 -20.41 -1.18 40.81
N SER A 592 -21.68 -1.46 41.10
CA SER A 592 -22.83 -0.83 40.43
C SER A 592 -23.03 0.64 40.80
N GLY A 593 -22.32 1.16 41.82
CA GLY A 593 -22.43 2.56 42.28
C GLY A 593 -23.77 2.93 42.94
N LYS A 594 -24.78 2.05 42.90
CA LYS A 594 -26.16 2.32 43.36
C LYS A 594 -26.26 2.70 44.83
N ALA A 595 -25.47 2.04 45.69
CA ALA A 595 -25.46 2.34 47.12
C ALA A 595 -24.92 3.75 47.37
N TYR A 596 -23.87 4.14 46.64
CA TYR A 596 -23.22 5.43 46.72
C TYR A 596 -24.11 6.58 46.21
N ILE A 597 -24.77 6.37 45.07
CA ILE A 597 -25.74 7.32 44.50
C ILE A 597 -26.91 7.56 45.47
N LYS A 598 -27.41 6.50 46.11
CA LYS A 598 -28.51 6.58 47.08
C LYS A 598 -28.11 7.26 48.40
N GLU A 599 -26.89 7.01 48.88
CA GLU A 599 -26.33 7.61 50.09
C GLU A 599 -26.07 9.12 49.92
N HIS A 600 -25.63 9.54 48.73
CA HIS A 600 -25.34 10.94 48.41
C HIS A 600 -26.50 11.69 47.74
N HIS A 601 -27.69 11.07 47.64
CA HIS A 601 -28.91 11.65 47.03
C HIS A 601 -28.70 12.17 45.59
N LEU A 602 -27.85 11.52 44.80
CA LEU A 602 -27.57 11.90 43.42
C LEU A 602 -28.62 11.31 42.48
N MET A 603 -28.94 12.04 41.41
CA MET A 603 -29.73 11.49 40.30
C MET A 603 -28.77 10.79 39.31
N PRO A 604 -28.97 9.49 38.98
CA PRO A 604 -28.03 8.73 38.15
C PRO A 604 -27.70 9.38 36.81
N SER A 605 -28.70 9.92 36.11
CA SER A 605 -28.52 10.61 34.83
C SER A 605 -27.63 11.84 34.96
N VAL A 606 -27.90 12.68 35.97
CA VAL A 606 -27.14 13.92 36.21
C VAL A 606 -25.70 13.60 36.63
N ALA A 607 -25.48 12.54 37.39
CA ALA A 607 -24.14 12.10 37.77
C ALA A 607 -23.35 11.53 36.58
N ALA A 608 -23.99 10.76 35.71
CA ALA A 608 -23.37 10.25 34.48
C ALA A 608 -23.01 11.39 33.52
N ASP A 609 -23.94 12.33 33.32
CA ASP A 609 -23.72 13.50 32.46
C ASP A 609 -22.59 14.40 32.99
N ALA A 610 -22.54 14.64 34.31
CA ALA A 610 -21.47 15.45 34.92
C ALA A 610 -20.08 14.79 34.80
N ILE A 611 -20.00 13.46 34.93
CA ILE A 611 -18.75 12.72 34.75
C ILE A 611 -18.35 12.69 33.27
N ASN A 612 -19.31 12.47 32.38
CA ASN A 612 -19.07 12.49 30.94
C ASN A 612 -18.58 13.86 30.50
N GLU A 613 -19.23 14.95 30.92
CA GLU A 613 -18.82 16.33 30.60
C GLU A 613 -17.40 16.62 31.09
N ALA A 614 -17.06 16.21 32.32
CA ALA A 614 -15.73 16.41 32.89
C ALA A 614 -14.63 15.60 32.16
N LEU A 615 -14.94 14.42 31.64
CA LEU A 615 -13.98 13.57 30.90
C LEU A 615 -14.01 13.82 29.39
N PHE A 616 -14.99 14.56 28.88
CA PHE A 616 -15.18 14.80 27.46
C PHE A 616 -14.04 15.63 26.85
N ASP A 617 -13.50 16.58 27.61
CA ASP A 617 -12.40 17.43 27.13
C ASP A 617 -11.11 16.64 26.89
N GLU A 618 -10.92 15.55 27.62
CA GLU A 618 -9.71 14.72 27.61
C GLU A 618 -9.87 13.45 26.75
N ILE A 619 -11.01 12.74 26.85
CA ILE A 619 -11.27 11.48 26.11
C ILE A 619 -11.98 11.75 24.78
N GLY A 620 -12.77 12.82 24.69
CA GLY A 620 -13.46 13.22 23.47
C GLY A 620 -14.70 12.39 23.11
N ASP A 621 -15.14 11.50 24.00
CA ASP A 621 -16.39 10.73 23.88
C ASP A 621 -17.04 10.53 25.27
N ASN A 622 -18.31 10.14 25.30
CA ASN A 622 -19.00 9.76 26.53
C ASN A 622 -18.46 8.41 27.01
N VAL A 623 -18.10 8.34 28.29
CA VAL A 623 -17.47 7.15 28.90
C VAL A 623 -18.39 6.35 29.81
N LEU A 624 -19.48 6.97 30.27
CA LEU A 624 -20.54 6.36 31.05
C LEU A 624 -21.85 6.35 30.26
N GLU A 625 -22.57 5.23 30.32
CA GLU A 625 -23.94 5.09 29.82
C GLU A 625 -24.91 4.97 31.01
N CYS A 626 -26.08 5.60 30.91
CA CYS A 626 -27.09 5.62 31.97
C CYS A 626 -28.47 5.13 31.47
N ASP A 627 -28.84 3.91 31.83
CA ASP A 627 -30.14 3.29 31.53
C ASP A 627 -31.23 3.68 32.56
N GLY A 628 -31.30 4.95 32.90
CA GLY A 628 -32.25 5.53 33.87
C GLY A 628 -31.90 5.31 35.34
N GLU A 629 -31.73 4.06 35.79
CA GLU A 629 -31.37 3.73 37.20
C GLU A 629 -29.95 3.19 37.38
N ASN A 630 -29.29 2.77 36.30
CA ASN A 630 -27.97 2.15 36.32
C ASN A 630 -26.98 3.00 35.54
N ILE A 631 -25.77 3.18 36.09
CA ILE A 631 -24.65 3.80 35.40
C ILE A 631 -23.63 2.69 35.11
N THR A 632 -23.18 2.58 33.86
CA THR A 632 -22.18 1.60 33.43
C THR A 632 -21.05 2.29 32.68
N VAL A 633 -19.81 1.86 32.93
CA VAL A 633 -18.64 2.33 32.16
C VAL A 633 -18.61 1.58 30.84
N LEU A 634 -18.40 2.30 29.74
CA LEU A 634 -18.15 1.70 28.44
C LEU A 634 -16.73 1.08 28.44
N GLU A 635 -16.66 -0.24 28.24
CA GLU A 635 -15.42 -1.02 28.34
C GLU A 635 -14.32 -0.51 27.39
N ASP A 636 -14.70 0.04 26.24
CA ASP A 636 -13.77 0.60 25.24
C ASP A 636 -12.95 1.78 25.77
N TYR A 637 -13.43 2.48 26.81
CA TYR A 637 -12.77 3.63 27.42
C TYR A 637 -12.21 3.36 28.82
N ARG A 638 -12.35 2.13 29.32
CA ARG A 638 -11.95 1.76 30.69
C ARG A 638 -10.43 1.89 30.90
N ASP A 639 -9.65 1.46 29.92
CA ASP A 639 -8.18 1.54 29.98
C ASP A 639 -7.69 2.99 29.90
N ASP A 640 -8.35 3.84 29.10
CA ASP A 640 -8.04 5.26 28.95
C ASP A 640 -8.32 6.05 30.25
N ILE A 641 -9.45 5.77 30.90
CA ILE A 641 -9.80 6.37 32.20
C ILE A 641 -8.81 5.93 33.29
N MET A 642 -8.40 4.66 33.30
CA MET A 642 -7.39 4.17 34.26
C MET A 642 -6.01 4.80 34.04
N GLN A 643 -5.63 5.03 32.78
CA GLN A 643 -4.39 5.72 32.43
C GLN A 643 -4.41 7.19 32.89
N MET A 644 -5.55 7.86 32.78
CA MET A 644 -5.75 9.23 33.29
C MET A 644 -5.72 9.31 34.82
N LEU A 645 -6.27 8.32 35.52
CA LEU A 645 -6.31 8.26 36.98
C LEU A 645 -5.00 7.80 37.63
N GLY A 646 -3.91 7.67 36.86
CA GLY A 646 -2.56 7.38 37.38
C GLY A 646 -2.26 5.90 37.64
N GLY A 647 -2.97 4.99 36.97
CA GLY A 647 -2.72 3.55 37.06
C GLY A 647 -1.41 3.11 36.42
N LYS A 648 -0.39 2.85 37.24
CA LYS A 648 0.70 1.93 36.87
C LYS A 648 0.10 0.54 36.71
N ASN A 649 0.17 -0.02 35.51
CA ASN A 649 -0.08 -1.45 35.29
C ASN A 649 0.88 -2.27 36.18
N THR A 650 0.33 -3.01 37.13
CA THR A 650 0.96 -4.20 37.72
C THR A 650 0.25 -5.44 37.23
#